data_AF-A0AAE4LMZ4-F1
#
_entry.id   AF-A0AAE4LMZ4-F1
#
_cell.length_a   1.000
_cell.length_b   1.000
_cell.length_c   1.000
_cell.angle_alpha   90.00
_cell.angle_beta   90.00
_cell.angle_gamma   90.00
#
_symmetry.space_group_name_H-M   'P 1'
#
loop_
_entity.id
_entity.type
_entity.pdbx_description
1 polymer ?
#
loop_
_entity_poly.entity_id
_entity_poly.type
_entity_poly.pdbx_seq_one_letter_code
_entity_poly.pdbx_strand_id
1 'polypeptide(L)'
;MKSKAIYYLLLGGMLFGFGSCMRDDLDAEAEPIGKGESRVSFAVTFQALSNLSLGKTRSLKGDQIAEIEDIFIAWYNEDGSLAGSGYRTREQMKISNPEREGNPTEQTTQRAEFTYNIPYGRYRIYAVANMGDLAANTRYAEKIALEEDFRRIAPAWETDPELTRNNDQMSGYFTANKPESGAVRGEAPLLTINSAKPTIHAWLRRLASKVTISFDTKNLYDNVYIYIKSARIHNIPRSCTLLDANDEQRIKDPDNDVWFAGDTIEYGQGTDFNQWPRQTKGSNPLGGTAQSKEQLHANDARSLFFYENMQGKGKLKWQDVSGDNQHISFPDGNDPGDPGYRDGKPCGTYIEVEGFYISNTAENPGKGAIFYRFMLGKNADDDYNAERNFHYKLTMRFQGSANDVNWHIDYNEDPGIYVPNPYYISYLYDHSMMLPVKIKGKPVGNLKAEIVENNWGPYQAGDEFEYYPDEVYSLSGNPTAGNVTTADPDNPKIKDGPWNGFLSLAATHINWIGRDKSFWCGYNYFYWLQKDFGTALSGESLEAYGEALLLPQEKGQAPRGYREYELSKSGTIDGGNNGDYIVTIDEAKERTVLQIPCYTRALQLVSTTGFSGNNPYFSYRRSAKVKLTVQLEGHPEPTVDTVTIFQVRRIINPKGIYRRHDNGTPFNVVLTHRKNEAATQYLPFESEGPWEAEIETGSDWIRINGVLGGRAKGATGSEIRFSYQPDGTIGADQCRYGIILIRYHNYSCYHRIFVRQGYAPAQIAGDAKWHCFNLCYNDTEAKSPCEEGSLFRFGNFDQPIDATNNVFDNFKDHATTEFDLAPLESKKRGHGQRSREKRRSRTNPALRQDSATANRPSTAIPTAM
;
A
#
# COMPACT_ATOMS: atom_id res chain seq x y z
N MET A 1 -71.65 -35.31 -4.63
CA MET A 1 -72.66 -34.30 -4.99
C MET A 1 -72.37 -33.92 -6.45
N LYS A 2 -73.10 -34.50 -7.42
CA LYS A 2 -74.25 -33.89 -8.14
C LYS A 2 -73.85 -32.52 -8.71
N SER A 3 -73.90 -32.21 -10.00
CA SER A 3 -74.60 -32.74 -11.19
C SER A 3 -73.99 -32.01 -12.41
N LYS A 4 -73.71 -32.66 -13.56
CA LYS A 4 -74.61 -32.81 -14.73
C LYS A 4 -75.36 -31.49 -15.07
N ALA A 5 -75.45 -31.00 -16.31
CA ALA A 5 -75.41 -31.64 -17.61
C ALA A 5 -75.47 -30.53 -18.70
N ILE A 6 -74.76 -30.67 -19.84
CA ILE A 6 -75.29 -31.03 -21.17
C ILE A 6 -76.35 -30.05 -21.73
N TYR A 7 -76.11 -29.38 -22.87
CA TYR A 7 -76.68 -29.75 -24.20
C TYR A 7 -76.49 -28.66 -25.29
N TYR A 8 -75.67 -29.00 -26.30
CA TYR A 8 -75.88 -28.87 -27.75
C TYR A 8 -76.49 -27.61 -28.40
N LEU A 9 -75.74 -27.11 -29.39
CA LEU A 9 -76.12 -26.72 -30.77
C LEU A 9 -74.78 -26.38 -31.46
N LEU A 10 -74.29 -26.90 -32.60
CA LEU A 10 -74.77 -27.66 -33.77
C LEU A 10 -73.50 -28.31 -34.40
N LEU A 11 -73.48 -29.58 -34.84
CA LEU A 11 -73.79 -30.01 -36.23
C LEU A 11 -73.19 -29.06 -37.30
N GLY A 12 -72.36 -29.45 -38.26
CA GLY A 12 -72.01 -30.72 -38.90
C GLY A 12 -71.04 -30.37 -40.06
N GLY A 13 -70.37 -31.30 -40.72
CA GLY A 13 -70.45 -32.74 -40.65
C GLY A 13 -69.47 -33.40 -41.62
N MET A 14 -69.67 -34.72 -41.73
CA MET A 14 -69.42 -35.57 -42.89
C MET A 14 -67.96 -35.82 -43.31
N LEU A 15 -67.52 -37.01 -43.71
CA LEU A 15 -68.05 -38.38 -43.66
C LEU A 15 -66.89 -39.26 -44.22
N PHE A 16 -66.58 -40.35 -43.51
CA PHE A 16 -66.34 -41.72 -44.01
C PHE A 16 -65.09 -42.12 -44.82
N GLY A 17 -64.53 -43.25 -44.36
CA GLY A 17 -63.67 -44.16 -45.12
C GLY A 17 -63.12 -45.28 -44.24
N PHE A 18 -63.96 -46.26 -43.88
CA PHE A 18 -63.56 -47.52 -43.24
C PHE A 18 -62.77 -48.42 -44.21
N GLY A 19 -61.82 -49.20 -43.71
CA GLY A 19 -61.34 -50.39 -44.43
C GLY A 19 -60.10 -51.09 -43.84
N SER A 20 -60.35 -52.12 -43.02
CA SER A 20 -59.59 -53.38 -42.89
C SER A 20 -58.30 -53.48 -42.07
N CYS A 21 -58.38 -54.38 -41.08
CA CYS A 21 -57.39 -55.35 -40.53
C CYS A 21 -56.10 -55.55 -41.35
N MET A 22 -54.90 -55.69 -40.76
CA MET A 22 -54.44 -56.80 -39.92
C MET A 22 -53.09 -56.44 -39.25
N ARG A 23 -52.74 -57.19 -38.20
CA ARG A 23 -51.50 -57.16 -37.43
C ARG A 23 -50.51 -58.14 -38.07
N ASP A 24 -49.24 -57.75 -38.22
CA ASP A 24 -48.12 -58.71 -38.26
C ASP A 24 -46.98 -58.13 -37.41
N ASP A 25 -46.63 -58.89 -36.37
CA ASP A 25 -45.39 -58.74 -35.62
C ASP A 25 -44.23 -59.20 -36.53
N LEU A 26 -43.12 -58.46 -36.62
CA LEU A 26 -41.73 -58.95 -36.78
C LEU A 26 -40.73 -57.77 -36.93
N ASP A 27 -39.63 -57.88 -36.18
CA ASP A 27 -38.35 -57.16 -36.20
C ASP A 27 -38.31 -55.67 -35.78
N ALA A 28 -37.88 -55.47 -34.53
CA ALA A 28 -37.61 -54.20 -33.87
C ALA A 28 -36.19 -53.63 -34.11
N GLU A 29 -35.50 -54.02 -35.18
CA GLU A 29 -34.21 -53.44 -35.55
C GLU A 29 -34.15 -53.12 -37.04
N ALA A 30 -33.98 -51.83 -37.35
CA ALA A 30 -33.86 -51.22 -38.68
C ALA A 30 -35.17 -51.01 -39.47
N GLU A 31 -36.03 -50.07 -39.05
CA GLU A 31 -36.89 -49.40 -40.02
C GLU A 31 -36.00 -48.66 -41.05
N PRO A 32 -36.25 -48.81 -42.37
CA PRO A 32 -35.58 -47.98 -43.35
C PRO A 32 -36.00 -46.53 -43.11
N ILE A 33 -35.02 -45.67 -42.79
CA ILE A 33 -35.22 -44.22 -42.79
C ILE A 33 -35.76 -43.86 -44.18
N GLY A 34 -37.05 -43.53 -44.27
CA GLY A 34 -37.72 -43.24 -45.53
C GLY A 34 -37.07 -42.06 -46.27
N LYS A 35 -37.19 -42.01 -47.60
CA LYS A 35 -36.76 -40.83 -48.36
C LYS A 35 -37.64 -39.64 -47.99
N GLY A 36 -37.07 -38.67 -47.27
CA GLY A 36 -37.75 -37.45 -46.83
C GLY A 36 -36.76 -36.35 -46.44
N GLU A 37 -37.23 -35.11 -46.37
CA GLU A 37 -36.46 -33.96 -45.91
C GLU A 37 -37.12 -33.42 -44.63
N SER A 38 -36.31 -33.15 -43.60
CA SER A 38 -36.75 -32.63 -42.32
C SER A 38 -36.47 -31.14 -42.20
N ARG A 39 -37.41 -30.34 -41.71
CA ARG A 39 -37.12 -28.96 -41.28
C ARG A 39 -36.69 -28.99 -39.82
N VAL A 40 -35.39 -29.11 -39.59
CA VAL A 40 -34.79 -29.22 -38.26
C VAL A 40 -34.74 -27.85 -37.58
N SER A 41 -35.18 -27.79 -36.32
CA SER A 41 -35.02 -26.63 -35.45
C SER A 41 -33.75 -26.75 -34.61
N PHE A 42 -32.83 -25.84 -34.82
CA PHE A 42 -31.55 -25.78 -34.12
C PHE A 42 -31.62 -24.77 -32.98
N ALA A 43 -31.19 -25.20 -31.80
CA ALA A 43 -30.97 -24.32 -30.66
C ALA A 43 -29.51 -24.43 -30.20
N VAL A 44 -28.80 -23.32 -30.17
CA VAL A 44 -27.41 -23.25 -29.74
C VAL A 44 -27.31 -22.34 -28.54
N THR A 45 -26.61 -22.77 -27.49
CA THR A 45 -26.41 -21.94 -26.29
C THR A 45 -24.96 -22.09 -25.86
N PHE A 46 -24.22 -21.00 -25.69
CA PHE A 46 -22.86 -21.13 -25.20
C PHE A 46 -22.86 -21.45 -23.70
N GLN A 47 -21.94 -22.28 -23.28
CA GLN A 47 -21.73 -22.70 -21.91
C GLN A 47 -21.10 -21.54 -21.14
N ALA A 48 -21.73 -21.15 -20.04
CA ALA A 48 -21.18 -20.15 -19.14
C ALA A 48 -19.76 -20.53 -18.69
N LEU A 49 -18.89 -19.54 -18.48
CA LEU A 49 -17.56 -19.78 -17.89
C LEU A 49 -17.71 -20.52 -16.55
N SER A 50 -16.92 -21.56 -16.31
CA SER A 50 -16.98 -22.34 -15.07
C SER A 50 -16.05 -21.76 -13.98
N ASN A 51 -16.60 -21.26 -12.86
CA ASN A 51 -16.06 -21.18 -11.45
C ASN A 51 -16.76 -20.10 -10.57
N LEU A 52 -16.58 -20.16 -9.23
CA LEU A 52 -17.21 -19.38 -8.12
C LEU A 52 -17.70 -17.93 -8.37
N SER A 53 -18.80 -17.54 -7.70
CA SER A 53 -19.67 -16.38 -7.97
C SER A 53 -19.07 -15.03 -7.67
N LEU A 54 -19.17 -14.00 -8.55
CA LEU A 54 -18.71 -12.61 -8.30
C LEU A 54 -19.35 -11.54 -9.24
N GLY A 55 -19.72 -10.35 -8.70
CA GLY A 55 -20.58 -9.28 -9.29
C GLY A 55 -19.91 -8.06 -9.98
N LYS A 56 -20.70 -7.15 -10.58
CA LYS A 56 -20.39 -6.21 -11.71
C LYS A 56 -19.41 -5.00 -11.49
N THR A 57 -19.06 -4.32 -12.62
CA THR A 57 -18.48 -2.97 -12.98
C THR A 57 -16.93 -2.82 -13.11
N ARG A 58 -16.26 -1.97 -13.93
CA ARG A 58 -16.47 -1.15 -15.17
C ARG A 58 -15.07 -0.98 -15.86
N SER A 59 -14.97 -1.32 -17.16
CA SER A 59 -13.88 -1.07 -18.17
C SER A 59 -12.52 -1.79 -18.05
N LEU A 60 -11.86 -2.34 -19.09
CA LEU A 60 -12.32 -3.11 -20.28
C LEU A 60 -13.02 -4.39 -19.80
N LYS A 61 -14.18 -4.73 -20.37
CA LYS A 61 -15.04 -5.71 -19.73
C LYS A 61 -14.59 -7.15 -20.03
N GLY A 62 -14.45 -7.97 -18.98
CA GLY A 62 -14.23 -9.42 -19.11
C GLY A 62 -15.35 -10.20 -19.82
N ASP A 63 -16.43 -9.53 -20.23
CA ASP A 63 -17.56 -10.08 -20.99
C ASP A 63 -17.47 -9.83 -22.52
N GLN A 64 -16.36 -9.27 -23.01
CA GLN A 64 -16.19 -8.87 -24.42
C GLN A 64 -16.33 -10.00 -25.46
N ILE A 65 -16.19 -11.26 -25.05
CA ILE A 65 -16.30 -12.45 -25.92
C ILE A 65 -17.60 -13.24 -25.68
N ALA A 66 -18.68 -12.58 -25.27
CA ALA A 66 -19.92 -13.22 -24.87
C ALA A 66 -21.04 -13.22 -25.92
N GLU A 67 -20.79 -12.71 -27.12
CA GLU A 67 -21.83 -12.58 -28.15
C GLU A 67 -21.75 -13.68 -29.21
N ILE A 68 -22.90 -14.04 -29.80
CA ILE A 68 -23.03 -14.92 -30.97
C ILE A 68 -23.44 -14.05 -32.17
N GLU A 69 -22.48 -13.72 -33.03
CA GLU A 69 -22.66 -12.89 -34.23
C GLU A 69 -23.02 -13.72 -35.46
N ASP A 70 -22.48 -14.92 -35.58
CA ASP A 70 -22.79 -15.83 -36.68
C ASP A 70 -22.67 -17.29 -36.23
N ILE A 71 -23.30 -18.19 -36.99
CA ILE A 71 -23.18 -19.64 -36.77
C ILE A 71 -22.98 -20.35 -38.11
N PHE A 72 -21.95 -21.20 -38.15
CA PHE A 72 -21.76 -22.24 -39.15
C PHE A 72 -22.08 -23.61 -38.56
N ILE A 73 -22.80 -24.45 -39.31
CA ILE A 73 -23.09 -25.84 -38.97
C ILE A 73 -22.57 -26.78 -40.07
N ALA A 74 -22.10 -27.95 -39.67
CA ALA A 74 -21.71 -29.03 -40.58
C ALA A 74 -22.29 -30.35 -40.07
N TRP A 75 -22.83 -31.17 -40.97
CA TRP A 75 -23.29 -32.52 -40.64
C TRP A 75 -22.58 -33.55 -41.52
N TYR A 76 -22.11 -34.60 -40.86
CA TYR A 76 -21.29 -35.66 -41.43
C TYR A 76 -22.06 -36.98 -41.40
N ASN A 77 -21.85 -37.80 -42.43
CA ASN A 77 -22.30 -39.19 -42.42
C ASN A 77 -21.53 -40.01 -41.37
N GLU A 78 -22.00 -41.23 -41.09
CA GLU A 78 -21.36 -42.14 -40.12
C GLU A 78 -19.90 -42.47 -40.47
N ASP A 79 -19.55 -42.46 -41.77
CA ASP A 79 -18.19 -42.66 -42.30
C ASP A 79 -17.29 -41.41 -42.20
N GLY A 80 -17.80 -40.29 -41.69
CA GLY A 80 -17.06 -39.03 -41.53
C GLY A 80 -17.02 -38.13 -42.77
N SER A 81 -17.68 -38.50 -43.88
CA SER A 81 -17.81 -37.65 -45.07
C SER A 81 -18.84 -36.54 -44.86
N LEU A 82 -18.58 -35.34 -45.40
CA LEU A 82 -19.49 -34.20 -45.31
C LEU A 82 -20.80 -34.49 -46.06
N ALA A 83 -21.91 -34.50 -45.34
CA ALA A 83 -23.26 -34.65 -45.91
C ALA A 83 -23.91 -33.29 -46.22
N GLY A 84 -23.47 -32.22 -45.55
CA GLY A 84 -23.86 -30.86 -45.87
C GLY A 84 -23.44 -29.85 -44.81
N SER A 85 -23.62 -28.58 -45.11
CA SER A 85 -23.27 -27.48 -44.22
C SER A 85 -24.23 -26.30 -44.36
N GLY A 86 -24.13 -25.36 -43.42
CA GLY A 86 -24.98 -24.19 -43.40
C GLY A 86 -24.40 -23.02 -42.64
N TYR A 87 -24.72 -21.80 -43.06
CA TYR A 87 -24.25 -20.55 -42.45
C TYR A 87 -25.43 -19.61 -42.17
N ARG A 88 -25.40 -18.94 -41.02
CA ARG A 88 -26.40 -17.94 -40.60
C ARG A 88 -25.71 -16.73 -39.99
N THR A 89 -26.07 -15.55 -40.47
CA THR A 89 -25.72 -14.28 -39.81
C THR A 89 -26.66 -14.00 -38.64
N ARG A 90 -26.27 -13.06 -37.77
CA ARG A 90 -27.06 -12.66 -36.59
C ARG A 90 -28.53 -12.39 -36.90
N GLU A 91 -28.80 -11.67 -37.98
CA GLU A 91 -30.16 -11.25 -38.38
C GLU A 91 -31.03 -12.42 -38.83
N GLN A 92 -30.41 -13.53 -39.21
CA GLN A 92 -31.10 -14.75 -39.64
C GLN A 92 -31.36 -15.72 -38.47
N MET A 93 -30.97 -15.32 -37.25
CA MET A 93 -31.12 -16.09 -36.03
C MET A 93 -32.00 -15.34 -35.03
N LYS A 94 -32.73 -16.08 -34.21
CA LYS A 94 -33.40 -15.52 -33.04
C LYS A 94 -32.47 -15.61 -31.84
N ILE A 95 -31.94 -14.46 -31.40
CA ILE A 95 -31.07 -14.36 -30.23
C ILE A 95 -31.90 -14.07 -28.97
N SER A 96 -31.57 -14.74 -27.87
CA SER A 96 -32.18 -14.55 -26.54
C SER A 96 -31.14 -14.71 -25.43
N ASN A 97 -31.43 -14.21 -24.23
CA ASN A 97 -30.55 -14.30 -23.05
C ASN A 97 -31.25 -15.05 -21.91
N PRO A 98 -31.46 -16.37 -22.02
CA PRO A 98 -32.06 -17.15 -20.94
C PRO A 98 -31.22 -17.07 -19.64
N GLU A 99 -31.92 -17.04 -18.51
CA GLU A 99 -31.30 -17.16 -17.19
C GLU A 99 -30.68 -18.54 -16.98
N ARG A 100 -29.59 -18.57 -16.20
CA ARG A 100 -28.87 -19.76 -15.79
C ARG A 100 -29.06 -19.96 -14.28
N GLU A 101 -30.19 -20.53 -13.89
CA GLU A 101 -30.42 -20.90 -12.49
C GLU A 101 -29.28 -21.82 -11.99
N GLY A 102 -28.62 -21.42 -10.90
CA GLY A 102 -27.51 -22.15 -10.31
C GLY A 102 -26.12 -21.91 -10.93
N ASN A 103 -25.98 -21.09 -11.98
CA ASN A 103 -24.64 -20.73 -12.49
C ASN A 103 -24.04 -19.54 -11.72
N PRO A 104 -22.83 -19.67 -11.14
CA PRO A 104 -22.24 -18.63 -10.33
C PRO A 104 -21.56 -17.50 -11.14
N THR A 105 -21.08 -17.76 -12.35
CA THR A 105 -20.20 -16.83 -13.11
C THR A 105 -20.97 -15.94 -14.08
N GLU A 106 -21.79 -16.55 -14.94
CA GLU A 106 -22.59 -15.86 -15.96
C GLU A 106 -24.07 -16.20 -15.72
N GLN A 107 -24.81 -15.27 -15.13
CA GLN A 107 -26.22 -15.44 -14.78
C GLN A 107 -27.15 -15.55 -16.00
N THR A 108 -26.69 -15.11 -17.17
CA THR A 108 -27.38 -15.24 -18.46
C THR A 108 -26.36 -15.57 -19.55
N THR A 109 -26.72 -16.42 -20.52
CA THR A 109 -25.88 -16.73 -21.69
C THR A 109 -26.70 -16.59 -22.97
N GLN A 110 -26.11 -16.09 -24.06
CA GLN A 110 -26.81 -16.00 -25.34
C GLN A 110 -27.21 -17.39 -25.87
N ARG A 111 -28.44 -17.45 -26.39
CA ARG A 111 -29.01 -18.57 -27.11
C ARG A 111 -29.47 -18.12 -28.47
N ALA A 112 -29.01 -18.81 -29.52
CA ALA A 112 -29.41 -18.60 -30.90
C ALA A 112 -30.34 -19.74 -31.36
N GLU A 113 -31.44 -19.39 -32.03
CA GLU A 113 -32.38 -20.35 -32.62
C GLU A 113 -32.53 -20.08 -34.13
N PHE A 114 -32.46 -21.14 -34.94
CA PHE A 114 -32.58 -21.07 -36.40
C PHE A 114 -33.07 -22.40 -36.98
N THR A 115 -33.34 -22.45 -38.29
CA THR A 115 -33.79 -23.68 -38.96
C THR A 115 -32.97 -23.99 -40.21
N TYR A 116 -32.77 -25.29 -40.46
CA TYR A 116 -32.17 -25.83 -41.68
C TYR A 116 -32.97 -27.04 -42.16
N ASN A 117 -32.99 -27.25 -43.46
CA ASN A 117 -33.53 -28.49 -44.01
C ASN A 117 -32.40 -29.51 -44.09
N ILE A 118 -32.61 -30.70 -43.51
CA ILE A 118 -31.66 -31.80 -43.53
C ILE A 118 -32.40 -33.06 -44.02
N PRO A 119 -31.85 -33.81 -45.00
CA PRO A 119 -32.41 -35.08 -45.42
C PRO A 119 -32.57 -36.05 -44.24
N TYR A 120 -33.51 -36.98 -44.33
CA TYR A 120 -33.59 -38.02 -43.32
C TYR A 120 -32.35 -38.92 -43.38
N GLY A 121 -31.75 -39.21 -42.22
CA GLY A 121 -30.50 -39.96 -42.14
C GLY A 121 -29.91 -39.98 -40.73
N ARG A 122 -28.72 -40.57 -40.59
CA ARG A 122 -27.93 -40.56 -39.36
C ARG A 122 -26.73 -39.64 -39.55
N TYR A 123 -26.59 -38.63 -38.70
CA TYR A 123 -25.56 -37.61 -38.84
C TYR A 123 -24.86 -37.26 -37.53
N ARG A 124 -23.57 -36.95 -37.62
CA ARG A 124 -22.83 -36.22 -36.59
C ARG A 124 -22.87 -34.74 -36.94
N ILE A 125 -23.39 -33.88 -36.07
CA ILE A 125 -23.65 -32.47 -36.40
C ILE A 125 -22.91 -31.54 -35.45
N TYR A 126 -22.13 -30.62 -36.02
CA TYR A 126 -21.32 -29.65 -35.30
C TYR A 126 -21.79 -28.22 -35.51
N ALA A 127 -21.47 -27.35 -34.57
CA ALA A 127 -21.70 -25.90 -34.64
C ALA A 127 -20.42 -25.13 -34.30
N VAL A 128 -20.20 -24.04 -35.03
CA VAL A 128 -19.12 -23.07 -34.82
C VAL A 128 -19.74 -21.69 -34.86
N ALA A 129 -19.42 -20.84 -33.89
CA ALA A 129 -19.86 -19.46 -33.85
C ALA A 129 -18.69 -18.50 -34.05
N ASN A 130 -18.99 -17.35 -34.64
CA ASN A 130 -18.10 -16.20 -34.84
C ASN A 130 -16.87 -16.53 -35.68
N MET A 131 -17.08 -17.28 -36.76
CA MET A 131 -16.03 -17.63 -37.73
C MET A 131 -16.45 -17.39 -39.18
N GLY A 132 -17.62 -16.81 -39.41
CA GLY A 132 -18.17 -16.61 -40.74
C GLY A 132 -18.48 -17.92 -41.47
N ASP A 133 -18.65 -17.83 -42.79
CA ASP A 133 -18.95 -18.99 -43.62
C ASP A 133 -17.67 -19.79 -43.94
N LEU A 134 -17.48 -20.91 -43.23
CA LEU A 134 -16.32 -21.78 -43.42
C LEU A 134 -16.29 -22.45 -44.80
N ALA A 135 -17.43 -22.65 -45.45
CA ALA A 135 -17.51 -23.27 -46.78
C ALA A 135 -17.11 -22.28 -47.89
N ALA A 136 -17.37 -20.99 -47.70
CA ALA A 136 -16.95 -19.92 -48.61
C ALA A 136 -15.52 -19.42 -48.33
N ASN A 137 -14.94 -19.77 -47.19
CA ASN A 137 -13.61 -19.33 -46.78
C ASN A 137 -12.52 -20.23 -47.38
N THR A 138 -11.68 -19.68 -48.26
CA THR A 138 -10.60 -20.42 -48.93
C THR A 138 -9.61 -21.08 -47.98
N ARG A 139 -9.47 -20.59 -46.74
CA ARG A 139 -8.61 -21.19 -45.70
C ARG A 139 -9.19 -22.47 -45.09
N TYR A 140 -10.52 -22.60 -45.07
CA TYR A 140 -11.22 -23.65 -44.32
C TYR A 140 -12.08 -24.58 -45.19
N ALA A 141 -12.46 -24.16 -46.40
CA ALA A 141 -13.38 -24.89 -47.27
C ALA A 141 -12.93 -26.32 -47.60
N GLU A 142 -11.63 -26.57 -47.75
CA GLU A 142 -11.11 -27.94 -47.96
C GLU A 142 -11.17 -28.77 -46.67
N LYS A 143 -10.99 -28.13 -45.50
CA LYS A 143 -10.93 -28.79 -44.20
C LYS A 143 -12.30 -29.20 -43.66
N ILE A 144 -13.39 -28.68 -44.21
CA ILE A 144 -14.74 -29.09 -43.79
C ILE A 144 -15.17 -30.43 -44.43
N ALA A 145 -14.43 -30.95 -45.41
CA ALA A 145 -14.82 -32.14 -46.18
C ALA A 145 -14.85 -33.43 -45.35
N LEU A 146 -13.95 -33.54 -44.36
CA LEU A 146 -13.86 -34.67 -43.44
C LEU A 146 -14.07 -34.20 -42.00
N GLU A 147 -14.82 -34.99 -41.24
CA GLU A 147 -15.13 -34.71 -39.83
C GLU A 147 -13.85 -34.50 -38.99
N GLU A 148 -12.85 -35.34 -39.20
CA GLU A 148 -11.58 -35.28 -38.48
C GLU A 148 -10.85 -33.95 -38.73
N ASP A 149 -10.76 -33.52 -39.99
CA ASP A 149 -10.11 -32.26 -40.36
C ASP A 149 -10.89 -31.05 -39.86
N PHE A 150 -12.23 -31.13 -39.87
CA PHE A 150 -13.10 -30.10 -39.33
C PHE A 150 -12.84 -29.88 -37.84
N ARG A 151 -12.79 -30.96 -37.04
CA ARG A 151 -12.49 -30.87 -35.59
C ARG A 151 -11.14 -30.22 -35.30
N ARG A 152 -10.18 -30.38 -36.22
CA ARG A 152 -8.81 -29.85 -36.15
C ARG A 152 -8.63 -28.47 -36.80
N ILE A 153 -9.68 -27.85 -37.36
CA ILE A 153 -9.61 -26.44 -37.78
C ILE A 153 -9.15 -25.61 -36.58
N ALA A 154 -8.12 -24.78 -36.78
CA ALA A 154 -7.49 -24.01 -35.71
C ALA A 154 -7.41 -22.53 -36.13
N PRO A 155 -8.38 -21.68 -35.75
CA PRO A 155 -8.24 -20.23 -35.87
C PRO A 155 -6.97 -19.74 -35.16
N ALA A 156 -6.35 -18.71 -35.75
CA ALA A 156 -5.19 -18.06 -35.16
C ALA A 156 -5.62 -17.14 -34.01
N TRP A 157 -4.72 -16.91 -33.05
CA TRP A 157 -4.92 -15.91 -31.99
C TRP A 157 -4.74 -14.52 -32.58
N GLU A 158 -5.73 -13.65 -32.36
CA GLU A 158 -5.63 -12.21 -32.67
C GLU A 158 -4.80 -11.53 -31.58
N THR A 159 -3.70 -10.91 -32.00
CA THR A 159 -2.70 -10.29 -31.10
C THR A 159 -2.91 -8.80 -30.92
N ASP A 160 -3.71 -8.15 -31.78
CA ASP A 160 -4.03 -6.72 -31.63
C ASP A 160 -4.98 -6.53 -30.43
N PRO A 161 -4.56 -5.80 -29.37
CA PRO A 161 -5.40 -5.56 -28.19
C PRO A 161 -6.70 -4.81 -28.47
N GLU A 162 -6.78 -4.04 -29.56
CA GLU A 162 -8.02 -3.36 -29.98
C GLU A 162 -9.01 -4.33 -30.64
N LEU A 163 -8.52 -5.50 -31.04
CA LEU A 163 -9.27 -6.58 -31.69
C LEU A 163 -9.41 -7.81 -30.81
N THR A 164 -9.13 -7.74 -29.50
CA THR A 164 -9.28 -8.88 -28.55
C THR A 164 -10.65 -9.53 -28.61
N ARG A 165 -11.71 -8.77 -28.93
CA ARG A 165 -13.08 -9.30 -29.15
C ARG A 165 -13.15 -10.34 -30.27
N ASN A 166 -12.23 -10.32 -31.23
CA ASN A 166 -12.17 -11.27 -32.34
C ASN A 166 -11.60 -12.63 -31.93
N ASN A 167 -11.26 -12.85 -30.65
CA ASN A 167 -10.91 -14.17 -30.09
C ASN A 167 -12.13 -14.84 -29.43
N ASP A 168 -13.34 -14.52 -29.89
CA ASP A 168 -14.62 -14.96 -29.34
C ASP A 168 -15.19 -16.23 -29.98
N GLN A 169 -14.39 -16.95 -30.78
CA GLN A 169 -14.82 -18.17 -31.45
C GLN A 169 -15.33 -19.20 -30.44
N MET A 170 -16.41 -19.88 -30.82
CA MET A 170 -17.01 -20.92 -30.01
C MET A 170 -17.35 -22.14 -30.86
N SER A 171 -17.36 -23.32 -30.26
CA SER A 171 -17.61 -24.56 -30.98
C SER A 171 -18.31 -25.59 -30.09
N GLY A 172 -18.99 -26.54 -30.72
CA GLY A 172 -19.65 -27.64 -30.05
C GLY A 172 -20.33 -28.59 -31.04
N TYR A 173 -21.14 -29.51 -30.53
CA TYR A 173 -21.92 -30.43 -31.35
C TYR A 173 -23.36 -30.56 -30.84
N PHE A 174 -24.26 -30.98 -31.73
CA PHE A 174 -25.67 -31.16 -31.43
C PHE A 174 -25.96 -32.53 -30.82
N THR A 175 -27.05 -32.58 -30.06
CA THR A 175 -27.56 -33.78 -29.39
C THR A 175 -29.10 -33.83 -29.49
N ALA A 176 -29.66 -35.03 -29.43
CA ALA A 176 -31.11 -35.28 -29.64
C ALA A 176 -32.01 -34.78 -28.50
N ASN A 177 -31.45 -34.47 -27.32
CA ASN A 177 -32.11 -33.92 -26.12
C ASN A 177 -31.14 -32.98 -25.41
N LYS A 178 -31.61 -32.04 -24.56
CA LYS A 178 -30.74 -31.23 -23.69
C LYS A 178 -29.75 -32.16 -22.95
N PRO A 179 -28.44 -32.15 -23.24
CA PRO A 179 -27.50 -32.88 -22.43
C PRO A 179 -27.51 -32.29 -21.02
N GLU A 180 -27.45 -33.14 -20.00
CA GLU A 180 -26.93 -32.72 -18.70
C GLU A 180 -25.60 -32.00 -18.95
N SER A 181 -25.36 -30.89 -18.25
CA SER A 181 -24.24 -30.00 -18.55
C SER A 181 -22.89 -30.73 -18.35
N GLY A 182 -22.33 -31.32 -19.41
CA GLY A 182 -21.10 -32.10 -19.29
C GLY A 182 -20.52 -32.54 -20.64
N ALA A 183 -19.28 -32.10 -20.88
CA ALA A 183 -18.35 -32.48 -21.96
C ALA A 183 -18.80 -32.25 -23.42
N VAL A 184 -18.37 -31.12 -24.01
CA VAL A 184 -18.52 -30.83 -25.45
C VAL A 184 -17.14 -30.72 -26.11
N ARG A 185 -16.49 -31.86 -26.33
CA ARG A 185 -15.23 -31.99 -27.08
C ARG A 185 -15.20 -33.28 -27.87
N GLY A 186 -14.35 -33.31 -28.89
CA GLY A 186 -14.12 -34.51 -29.68
C GLY A 186 -15.29 -34.84 -30.60
N GLU A 187 -15.50 -36.14 -30.81
CA GLU A 187 -16.46 -36.67 -31.76
C GLU A 187 -17.91 -36.54 -31.26
N ALA A 188 -18.80 -36.05 -32.13
CA ALA A 188 -20.21 -35.89 -31.84
C ALA A 188 -20.93 -37.26 -31.83
N PRO A 189 -22.00 -37.41 -31.02
CA PRO A 189 -22.85 -38.58 -31.09
C PRO A 189 -23.61 -38.63 -32.42
N LEU A 190 -23.90 -39.83 -32.88
CA LEU A 190 -24.65 -40.05 -34.12
C LEU A 190 -26.16 -39.83 -33.90
N LEU A 191 -26.73 -38.83 -34.58
CA LEU A 191 -28.12 -38.42 -34.45
C LEU A 191 -28.99 -38.94 -35.59
N THR A 192 -30.12 -39.56 -35.28
CA THR A 192 -31.10 -39.98 -36.27
C THR A 192 -32.11 -38.85 -36.54
N ILE A 193 -32.15 -38.36 -37.79
CA ILE A 193 -33.15 -37.42 -38.29
C ILE A 193 -34.17 -38.21 -39.13
N ASN A 194 -35.34 -38.49 -38.56
CA ASN A 194 -36.40 -39.29 -39.20
C ASN A 194 -37.82 -38.73 -38.96
N SER A 195 -37.94 -37.53 -38.40
CA SER A 195 -39.22 -36.85 -38.14
C SER A 195 -39.27 -35.51 -38.88
N ALA A 196 -40.46 -34.95 -39.08
CA ALA A 196 -40.65 -33.76 -39.91
C ALA A 196 -40.11 -32.45 -39.28
N LYS A 197 -40.03 -32.37 -37.94
CA LYS A 197 -39.63 -31.16 -37.18
C LYS A 197 -38.88 -31.49 -35.87
N PRO A 198 -37.74 -32.21 -35.91
CA PRO A 198 -36.95 -32.47 -34.73
C PRO A 198 -36.35 -31.16 -34.21
N THR A 199 -36.25 -31.04 -32.89
CA THR A 199 -35.53 -29.96 -32.22
C THR A 199 -34.27 -30.53 -31.60
N ILE A 200 -33.11 -30.01 -31.98
CA ILE A 200 -31.80 -30.46 -31.47
C ILE A 200 -31.04 -29.29 -30.84
N HIS A 201 -30.24 -29.61 -29.82
CA HIS A 201 -29.54 -28.62 -29.02
C HIS A 201 -28.03 -28.86 -28.99
N ALA A 202 -27.26 -27.77 -29.07
CA ALA A 202 -25.81 -27.77 -28.86
C ALA A 202 -25.41 -26.79 -27.76
N TRP A 203 -24.52 -27.25 -26.88
CA TRP A 203 -23.75 -26.38 -25.99
C TRP A 203 -22.48 -25.94 -26.72
N LEU A 204 -22.21 -24.64 -26.85
CA LEU A 204 -20.92 -24.16 -27.37
C LEU A 204 -19.93 -23.89 -26.24
N ARG A 205 -18.64 -24.09 -26.47
CA ARG A 205 -17.57 -23.62 -25.61
C ARG A 205 -16.71 -22.62 -26.38
N ARG A 206 -16.39 -21.49 -25.75
CA ARG A 206 -15.38 -20.56 -26.26
C ARG A 206 -14.06 -21.30 -26.40
N LEU A 207 -13.29 -20.96 -27.44
CA LEU A 207 -11.90 -21.43 -27.59
C LEU A 207 -10.96 -20.71 -26.63
N ALA A 208 -11.29 -19.45 -26.30
CA ALA A 208 -10.58 -18.65 -25.33
C ALA A 208 -11.08 -18.85 -23.89
N SER A 209 -10.18 -18.57 -22.96
CA SER A 209 -10.39 -18.45 -21.52
C SER A 209 -9.91 -17.08 -21.06
N LYS A 210 -10.20 -16.76 -19.80
CA LYS A 210 -9.75 -15.50 -19.20
C LYS A 210 -9.20 -15.69 -17.80
N VAL A 211 -8.28 -14.82 -17.41
CA VAL A 211 -7.76 -14.74 -16.05
C VAL A 211 -7.93 -13.35 -15.46
N THR A 212 -8.35 -13.31 -14.21
CA THR A 212 -8.46 -12.09 -13.38
C THR A 212 -7.47 -12.20 -12.23
N ILE A 213 -6.94 -11.07 -11.77
CA ILE A 213 -5.84 -11.03 -10.80
C ILE A 213 -6.26 -10.15 -9.61
N SER A 214 -5.95 -10.60 -8.39
CA SER A 214 -6.06 -9.81 -7.16
C SER A 214 -4.82 -9.99 -6.27
N PHE A 215 -4.53 -9.00 -5.41
CA PHE A 215 -3.34 -8.98 -4.57
C PHE A 215 -3.72 -9.00 -3.09
N ASP A 216 -3.26 -9.97 -2.32
CA ASP A 216 -3.56 -10.11 -0.90
C ASP A 216 -2.29 -9.90 -0.08
N THR A 217 -2.27 -8.84 0.73
CA THR A 217 -1.09 -8.36 1.46
C THR A 217 -1.13 -8.69 2.96
N LYS A 218 -2.18 -9.40 3.42
CA LYS A 218 -2.46 -9.58 4.86
C LYS A 218 -1.30 -10.21 5.63
N ASN A 219 -0.55 -11.10 4.99
CA ASN A 219 0.50 -11.89 5.61
C ASN A 219 1.91 -11.33 5.37
N LEU A 220 2.03 -10.14 4.78
CA LEU A 220 3.31 -9.44 4.73
C LEU A 220 3.82 -9.14 6.14
N TYR A 221 5.14 -9.15 6.28
CA TYR A 221 5.79 -8.52 7.43
C TYR A 221 5.60 -7.01 7.38
N ASP A 222 5.58 -6.41 8.55
CA ASP A 222 5.60 -4.96 8.66
C ASP A 222 6.94 -4.43 8.09
N ASN A 223 6.90 -3.24 7.47
CA ASN A 223 7.99 -2.61 6.71
C ASN A 223 8.34 -3.26 5.36
N VAL A 224 7.46 -4.11 4.83
CA VAL A 224 7.57 -4.63 3.47
C VAL A 224 6.60 -3.89 2.56
N TYR A 225 7.10 -3.48 1.39
CA TYR A 225 6.36 -2.74 0.37
C TYR A 225 6.60 -3.37 -1.00
N ILE A 226 5.54 -3.43 -1.80
CA ILE A 226 5.61 -3.90 -3.19
C ILE A 226 4.89 -2.88 -4.06
N TYR A 227 5.58 -2.31 -5.03
CA TYR A 227 5.03 -1.38 -6.00
C TYR A 227 4.69 -2.16 -7.25
N ILE A 228 3.40 -2.37 -7.53
CA ILE A 228 2.96 -3.21 -8.64
C ILE A 228 2.87 -2.37 -9.91
N LYS A 229 3.65 -2.71 -10.93
CA LYS A 229 3.66 -2.00 -12.21
C LYS A 229 2.61 -2.60 -13.15
N SER A 230 2.70 -3.89 -13.42
CA SER A 230 1.86 -4.54 -14.44
C SER A 230 1.72 -6.05 -14.19
N ALA A 231 0.73 -6.65 -14.84
CA ALA A 231 0.59 -8.09 -14.94
C ALA A 231 0.37 -8.50 -16.40
N ARG A 232 1.17 -9.44 -16.91
CA ARG A 232 1.16 -9.89 -18.30
C ARG A 232 0.89 -11.39 -18.38
N ILE A 233 0.16 -11.80 -19.40
CA ILE A 233 0.01 -13.22 -19.73
C ILE A 233 1.07 -13.62 -20.76
N HIS A 234 1.69 -14.76 -20.54
CA HIS A 234 2.75 -15.30 -21.38
C HIS A 234 2.39 -16.69 -21.92
N ASN A 235 3.04 -17.05 -23.03
CA ASN A 235 2.85 -18.31 -23.75
C ASN A 235 1.38 -18.58 -24.10
N ILE A 236 0.77 -17.67 -24.87
CA ILE A 236 -0.56 -17.90 -25.44
C ILE A 236 -0.38 -18.77 -26.71
N PRO A 237 -1.05 -19.93 -26.83
CA PRO A 237 -1.00 -20.71 -28.07
C PRO A 237 -1.40 -19.88 -29.30
N ARG A 238 -0.62 -19.97 -30.38
CA ARG A 238 -0.88 -19.19 -31.61
C ARG A 238 -2.17 -19.59 -32.32
N SER A 239 -2.71 -20.77 -32.03
CA SER A 239 -3.99 -21.25 -32.56
C SER A 239 -4.66 -22.21 -31.58
N CYS A 240 -5.97 -22.40 -31.72
CA CYS A 240 -6.75 -23.34 -30.91
C CYS A 240 -7.69 -24.14 -31.81
N THR A 241 -7.67 -25.47 -31.69
CA THR A 241 -8.56 -26.37 -32.44
C THR A 241 -10.03 -26.18 -32.06
N LEU A 242 -10.94 -26.35 -33.02
CA LEU A 242 -12.38 -26.25 -32.77
C LEU A 242 -12.84 -27.23 -31.70
N LEU A 243 -12.54 -28.53 -31.83
CA LEU A 243 -13.14 -29.55 -30.95
C LEU A 243 -12.10 -30.48 -30.28
N ASP A 244 -10.99 -30.73 -30.94
CA ASP A 244 -9.89 -31.52 -30.38
C ASP A 244 -9.12 -30.72 -29.32
N ALA A 245 -8.37 -31.40 -28.45
CA ALA A 245 -7.56 -30.74 -27.43
C ALA A 245 -6.34 -30.03 -28.04
N ASN A 246 -6.00 -28.86 -27.49
CA ASN A 246 -4.76 -28.17 -27.81
C ASN A 246 -3.66 -28.60 -26.84
N ASP A 247 -3.14 -29.82 -27.04
CA ASP A 247 -2.26 -30.52 -26.12
C ASP A 247 -0.76 -30.31 -26.37
N GLU A 248 0.07 -30.91 -25.51
CA GLU A 248 1.54 -30.85 -25.61
C GLU A 248 2.13 -31.49 -26.87
N GLN A 249 1.37 -32.26 -27.66
CA GLN A 249 1.86 -32.74 -28.95
C GLN A 249 1.78 -31.65 -30.02
N ARG A 250 0.77 -30.79 -29.91
CA ARG A 250 0.53 -29.65 -30.81
C ARG A 250 1.28 -28.40 -30.37
N ILE A 251 1.41 -28.18 -29.07
CA ILE A 251 2.04 -26.99 -28.48
C ILE A 251 3.29 -27.44 -27.71
N LYS A 252 4.40 -27.60 -28.43
CA LYS A 252 5.66 -28.17 -27.91
C LYS A 252 6.89 -27.29 -28.11
N ASP A 253 6.83 -26.36 -29.05
CA ASP A 253 7.91 -25.45 -29.39
C ASP A 253 7.61 -24.04 -28.85
N PRO A 254 8.35 -23.56 -27.82
CA PRO A 254 8.08 -22.26 -27.21
C PRO A 254 8.33 -21.07 -28.15
N ASP A 255 9.10 -21.24 -29.22
CA ASP A 255 9.39 -20.16 -30.18
C ASP A 255 8.33 -20.10 -31.29
N ASN A 256 7.80 -21.26 -31.69
CA ASN A 256 6.93 -21.38 -32.87
C ASN A 256 5.45 -21.58 -32.54
N ASP A 257 5.11 -22.24 -31.43
CA ASP A 257 3.72 -22.65 -31.14
C ASP A 257 2.97 -21.66 -30.24
N VAL A 258 3.69 -20.77 -29.55
CA VAL A 258 3.11 -19.77 -28.65
C VAL A 258 3.53 -18.34 -28.99
N TRP A 259 2.73 -17.38 -28.58
CA TRP A 259 3.11 -15.99 -28.41
C TRP A 259 3.71 -15.83 -27.03
N PHE A 260 4.99 -15.47 -26.96
CA PHE A 260 5.70 -15.33 -25.69
C PHE A 260 5.04 -14.29 -24.78
N ALA A 261 4.64 -13.14 -25.32
CA ALA A 261 3.99 -12.07 -24.61
C ALA A 261 2.61 -11.80 -25.21
N GLY A 262 1.58 -11.79 -24.36
CA GLY A 262 0.24 -11.35 -24.71
C GLY A 262 -0.13 -10.02 -24.07
N ASP A 263 -1.43 -9.84 -23.85
CA ASP A 263 -1.98 -8.63 -23.25
C ASP A 263 -1.42 -8.34 -21.85
N THR A 264 -1.42 -7.07 -21.48
CA THR A 264 -0.88 -6.57 -20.20
C THR A 264 -1.89 -5.70 -19.47
N ILE A 265 -2.06 -5.97 -18.18
CA ILE A 265 -2.76 -5.11 -17.23
C ILE A 265 -1.75 -4.15 -16.60
N GLU A 266 -1.75 -2.90 -17.05
CA GLU A 266 -0.99 -1.82 -16.40
C GLU A 266 -1.70 -1.31 -15.13
N TYR A 267 -0.98 -1.29 -14.01
CA TYR A 267 -1.40 -0.74 -12.71
C TYR A 267 -0.65 0.55 -12.37
N GLY A 268 0.64 0.62 -12.72
CA GLY A 268 1.50 1.80 -12.61
C GLY A 268 1.82 2.40 -13.98
N GLN A 269 2.31 3.63 -14.00
CA GLN A 269 2.73 4.32 -15.22
C GLN A 269 4.19 4.77 -15.12
N GLY A 270 4.88 4.82 -16.26
CA GLY A 270 6.27 5.27 -16.34
C GLY A 270 7.29 4.33 -15.68
N THR A 271 8.54 4.79 -15.61
CA THR A 271 9.68 4.03 -15.08
C THR A 271 9.96 4.31 -13.60
N ASP A 272 9.38 5.37 -13.03
CA ASP A 272 9.53 5.72 -11.63
C ASP A 272 8.54 4.92 -10.77
N PHE A 273 9.07 3.95 -10.03
CA PHE A 273 8.25 3.07 -9.20
C PHE A 273 7.46 3.81 -8.12
N ASN A 274 7.87 5.02 -7.73
CA ASN A 274 7.14 5.82 -6.73
C ASN A 274 5.75 6.25 -7.22
N GLN A 275 5.49 6.16 -8.54
CA GLN A 275 4.20 6.45 -9.15
C GLN A 275 3.31 5.21 -9.29
N TRP A 276 3.81 4.03 -8.94
CA TRP A 276 3.05 2.78 -9.02
C TRP A 276 2.25 2.52 -7.73
N PRO A 277 1.13 1.78 -7.80
CA PRO A 277 0.35 1.41 -6.62
C PRO A 277 1.17 0.63 -5.59
N ARG A 278 1.46 1.27 -4.46
CA ARG A 278 2.19 0.70 -3.33
C ARG A 278 1.32 -0.22 -2.48
N GLN A 279 1.71 -1.47 -2.35
CA GLN A 279 1.10 -2.51 -1.53
C GLN A 279 1.89 -2.71 -0.25
N THR A 280 1.20 -2.82 0.89
CA THR A 280 1.77 -3.21 2.18
C THR A 280 0.69 -3.87 3.05
N LYS A 281 1.07 -4.33 4.24
CA LYS A 281 0.19 -5.07 5.15
C LYS A 281 -1.07 -4.29 5.54
N GLY A 282 -0.92 -3.00 5.85
CA GLY A 282 -2.02 -2.12 6.28
C GLY A 282 -2.68 -1.31 5.17
N SER A 283 -2.12 -1.29 3.96
CA SER A 283 -2.65 -0.51 2.82
C SER A 283 -2.45 -1.24 1.49
N ASN A 284 -3.56 -1.49 0.80
CA ASN A 284 -3.60 -2.20 -0.48
C ASN A 284 -4.58 -1.47 -1.42
N PRO A 285 -4.10 -0.48 -2.19
CA PRO A 285 -4.95 0.32 -3.08
C PRO A 285 -5.46 -0.47 -4.30
N LEU A 286 -4.85 -1.61 -4.64
CA LEU A 286 -5.32 -2.48 -5.73
C LEU A 286 -6.42 -3.45 -5.28
N GLY A 287 -6.68 -3.51 -3.97
CA GLY A 287 -7.62 -4.44 -3.37
C GLY A 287 -7.14 -5.89 -3.37
N GLY A 288 -7.97 -6.75 -2.78
CA GLY A 288 -7.71 -8.17 -2.53
C GLY A 288 -7.99 -8.56 -1.08
N THR A 289 -8.53 -7.62 -0.28
CA THR A 289 -9.28 -7.93 0.94
C THR A 289 -10.45 -8.84 0.60
N ALA A 290 -10.99 -9.56 1.60
CA ALA A 290 -12.14 -10.43 1.38
C ALA A 290 -13.34 -9.71 0.71
N GLN A 291 -13.51 -8.41 0.97
CA GLN A 291 -14.59 -7.60 0.42
C GLN A 291 -14.34 -7.17 -1.04
N SER A 292 -13.14 -6.67 -1.36
CA SER A 292 -12.86 -6.18 -2.72
C SER A 292 -12.45 -7.30 -3.69
N LYS A 293 -11.97 -8.43 -3.17
CA LYS A 293 -11.63 -9.64 -3.96
C LYS A 293 -12.82 -10.12 -4.78
N GLU A 294 -14.02 -9.93 -4.25
CA GLU A 294 -15.24 -10.26 -4.97
C GLU A 294 -15.40 -9.42 -6.25
N GLN A 295 -15.13 -8.12 -6.19
CA GLN A 295 -15.23 -7.26 -7.37
C GLN A 295 -14.09 -7.52 -8.36
N LEU A 296 -12.88 -7.82 -7.88
CA LEU A 296 -11.69 -8.04 -8.71
C LEU A 296 -11.74 -9.34 -9.53
N HIS A 297 -12.50 -10.32 -9.07
CA HIS A 297 -12.67 -11.61 -9.75
C HIS A 297 -14.08 -11.78 -10.36
N ALA A 298 -14.78 -10.66 -10.56
CA ALA A 298 -16.06 -10.61 -11.24
C ALA A 298 -16.00 -11.08 -12.70
N ASN A 299 -17.16 -11.44 -13.27
CA ASN A 299 -17.22 -11.83 -14.68
C ASN A 299 -16.82 -10.68 -15.64
N ASP A 300 -17.17 -9.44 -15.33
CA ASP A 300 -16.82 -8.27 -16.16
C ASP A 300 -15.54 -7.54 -15.71
N ALA A 301 -14.82 -8.08 -14.72
CA ALA A 301 -13.54 -7.53 -14.27
C ALA A 301 -12.47 -7.53 -15.37
N ARG A 302 -11.50 -6.62 -15.24
CA ARG A 302 -10.34 -6.53 -16.14
C ARG A 302 -9.62 -7.88 -16.18
N SER A 303 -9.52 -8.46 -17.38
CA SER A 303 -9.06 -9.81 -17.58
C SER A 303 -8.01 -9.88 -18.68
N LEU A 304 -7.14 -10.89 -18.60
CA LEU A 304 -6.25 -11.29 -19.68
C LEU A 304 -6.85 -12.52 -20.37
N PHE A 305 -7.01 -12.47 -21.69
CA PHE A 305 -7.58 -13.57 -22.46
C PHE A 305 -6.47 -14.43 -23.08
N PHE A 306 -6.77 -15.71 -23.30
CA PHE A 306 -5.83 -16.65 -23.92
C PHE A 306 -6.57 -17.86 -24.50
N TYR A 307 -5.99 -18.50 -25.52
CA TYR A 307 -6.46 -19.79 -26.01
C TYR A 307 -6.06 -20.95 -25.11
N GLU A 308 -6.81 -22.05 -25.22
CA GLU A 308 -6.50 -23.28 -24.50
C GLU A 308 -5.09 -23.79 -24.72
N ASN A 309 -4.49 -24.23 -23.61
CA ASN A 309 -3.17 -24.84 -23.56
C ASN A 309 -3.18 -26.02 -22.57
N MET A 310 -3.26 -27.25 -23.07
CA MET A 310 -3.38 -28.47 -22.25
C MET A 310 -2.01 -29.17 -22.11
N GLN A 311 -1.16 -28.66 -21.22
CA GLN A 311 0.21 -29.17 -21.04
C GLN A 311 0.31 -30.38 -20.08
N GLY A 312 -0.82 -30.87 -19.55
CA GLY A 312 -0.85 -32.03 -18.66
C GLY A 312 -0.37 -31.73 -17.23
N LYS A 313 -0.01 -32.81 -16.51
CA LYS A 313 0.64 -32.71 -15.20
C LYS A 313 2.15 -32.53 -15.36
N GLY A 314 2.76 -31.77 -14.46
CA GLY A 314 4.20 -31.48 -14.45
C GLY A 314 4.80 -31.65 -13.07
N LYS A 315 5.93 -30.97 -12.83
CA LYS A 315 6.52 -30.85 -11.49
C LYS A 315 5.59 -30.02 -10.59
N LEU A 316 5.92 -29.95 -9.30
CA LEU A 316 5.28 -28.98 -8.41
C LEU A 316 5.68 -27.57 -8.85
N LYS A 317 4.73 -26.64 -8.86
CA LYS A 317 4.91 -25.21 -9.22
C LYS A 317 5.72 -24.41 -8.20
N TRP A 318 6.41 -25.10 -7.29
CA TRP A 318 7.07 -24.49 -6.16
C TRP A 318 8.49 -24.09 -6.54
N GLN A 319 8.96 -22.97 -5.99
CA GLN A 319 10.37 -22.57 -6.00
C GLN A 319 11.21 -23.36 -4.96
N ASP A 320 10.60 -24.39 -4.37
CA ASP A 320 11.23 -25.42 -3.57
C ASP A 320 11.38 -26.71 -4.38
N VAL A 321 12.60 -27.01 -4.80
CA VAL A 321 12.93 -28.26 -5.50
C VAL A 321 13.30 -29.39 -4.52
N SER A 322 13.40 -29.11 -3.21
CA SER A 322 13.61 -30.12 -2.17
C SER A 322 12.33 -30.87 -1.82
N GLY A 323 11.17 -30.24 -2.00
CA GLY A 323 9.84 -30.84 -1.85
C GLY A 323 9.27 -30.79 -0.43
N ASP A 324 9.87 -30.02 0.47
CA ASP A 324 9.39 -29.84 1.85
C ASP A 324 8.33 -28.73 2.01
N ASN A 325 8.18 -27.89 0.98
CA ASN A 325 7.28 -26.75 0.87
C ASN A 325 7.40 -25.73 2.00
N GLN A 326 8.57 -25.63 2.63
CA GLN A 326 8.81 -24.75 3.78
C GLN A 326 9.74 -23.59 3.46
N HIS A 327 10.61 -23.74 2.46
CA HIS A 327 11.59 -22.73 2.12
C HIS A 327 11.91 -22.72 0.63
N ILE A 328 12.25 -21.55 0.09
CA ILE A 328 12.73 -21.41 -1.29
C ILE A 328 14.12 -22.05 -1.36
N SER A 329 14.26 -23.14 -2.13
CA SER A 329 15.51 -23.89 -2.26
C SER A 329 16.20 -23.66 -3.62
N PHE A 330 15.53 -22.98 -4.56
CA PHE A 330 16.05 -22.74 -5.92
C PHE A 330 15.60 -21.37 -6.48
N PRO A 331 16.10 -20.26 -5.92
CA PRO A 331 15.64 -18.90 -6.24
C PRO A 331 15.94 -18.47 -7.69
N ASP A 332 16.99 -19.01 -8.31
CA ASP A 332 17.49 -18.56 -9.61
C ASP A 332 17.03 -19.44 -10.78
N GLY A 333 16.01 -20.30 -10.60
CA GLY A 333 15.56 -21.27 -11.63
C GLY A 333 14.78 -20.69 -12.81
N ASN A 334 15.10 -19.47 -13.20
CA ASN A 334 14.37 -18.68 -14.18
C ASN A 334 14.97 -18.76 -15.60
N ASP A 335 16.15 -19.34 -15.77
CA ASP A 335 16.80 -19.44 -17.08
C ASP A 335 16.46 -20.77 -17.80
N PRO A 336 16.37 -20.78 -19.15
CA PRO A 336 16.01 -21.97 -19.93
C PRO A 336 16.84 -23.24 -19.68
N GLY A 337 18.05 -23.11 -19.12
CA GLY A 337 18.93 -24.22 -18.78
C GLY A 337 18.70 -24.82 -17.39
N ASP A 338 17.87 -24.20 -16.57
CA ASP A 338 17.76 -24.56 -15.16
C ASP A 338 16.77 -25.72 -14.91
N PRO A 339 17.05 -26.59 -13.93
CA PRO A 339 16.14 -27.67 -13.53
C PRO A 339 14.72 -27.21 -13.15
N GLY A 340 14.58 -25.96 -12.71
CA GLY A 340 13.31 -25.32 -12.31
C GLY A 340 12.61 -24.54 -13.42
N TYR A 341 13.20 -24.41 -14.61
CA TYR A 341 12.67 -23.53 -15.65
C TYR A 341 11.26 -23.91 -16.08
N ARG A 342 10.29 -23.03 -15.75
CA ARG A 342 8.86 -23.21 -16.03
C ARG A 342 8.34 -24.59 -15.62
N ASP A 343 8.90 -25.15 -14.55
CA ASP A 343 8.57 -26.47 -14.01
C ASP A 343 8.65 -27.63 -15.02
N GLY A 344 9.48 -27.49 -16.06
CA GLY A 344 9.57 -28.46 -17.15
C GLY A 344 8.42 -28.39 -18.17
N LYS A 345 7.59 -27.34 -18.13
CA LYS A 345 6.53 -27.05 -19.11
C LYS A 345 6.82 -25.71 -19.81
N PRO A 346 7.81 -25.66 -20.73
CA PRO A 346 8.27 -24.42 -21.34
C PRO A 346 7.19 -23.68 -22.14
N CYS A 347 6.21 -24.39 -22.68
CA CYS A 347 5.06 -23.82 -23.39
C CYS A 347 3.86 -23.54 -22.50
N GLY A 348 3.90 -23.85 -21.20
CA GLY A 348 2.78 -23.62 -20.27
C GLY A 348 2.44 -22.14 -20.15
N THR A 349 1.15 -21.81 -20.21
CA THR A 349 0.66 -20.44 -20.05
C THR A 349 0.83 -19.99 -18.61
N TYR A 350 1.37 -18.79 -18.40
CA TYR A 350 1.63 -18.25 -17.06
C TYR A 350 1.36 -16.75 -16.99
N ILE A 351 1.21 -16.27 -15.76
CA ILE A 351 1.10 -14.86 -15.45
C ILE A 351 2.42 -14.39 -14.86
N GLU A 352 2.95 -13.28 -15.40
CA GLU A 352 4.08 -12.56 -14.83
C GLU A 352 3.59 -11.23 -14.26
N VAL A 353 3.93 -10.94 -13.01
CA VAL A 353 3.68 -9.65 -12.37
C VAL A 353 4.99 -8.94 -12.14
N GLU A 354 5.15 -7.77 -12.77
CA GLU A 354 6.31 -6.89 -12.61
C GLU A 354 6.04 -5.88 -11.49
N GLY A 355 7.04 -5.69 -10.62
CA GLY A 355 6.99 -4.67 -9.59
C GLY A 355 8.36 -4.25 -9.07
N PHE A 356 8.35 -3.40 -8.05
CA PHE A 356 9.52 -2.99 -7.30
C PHE A 356 9.32 -3.31 -5.82
N TYR A 357 10.22 -4.09 -5.25
CA TYR A 357 10.18 -4.54 -3.87
C TYR A 357 11.03 -3.62 -2.99
N ILE A 358 10.54 -3.34 -1.78
CA ILE A 358 11.30 -2.67 -0.72
C ILE A 358 11.03 -3.37 0.61
N SER A 359 12.08 -3.83 1.28
CA SER A 359 12.08 -4.19 2.68
C SER A 359 12.85 -3.16 3.48
N ASN A 360 12.20 -2.59 4.48
CA ASN A 360 12.81 -1.74 5.50
C ASN A 360 12.90 -2.47 6.85
N THR A 361 12.84 -3.81 6.85
CA THR A 361 12.99 -4.62 8.06
C THR A 361 14.40 -4.47 8.63
N ALA A 362 14.52 -4.58 9.96
CA ALA A 362 15.80 -4.42 10.62
C ALA A 362 16.77 -5.56 10.31
N GLU A 363 16.26 -6.78 10.09
CA GLU A 363 17.07 -7.97 9.82
C GLU A 363 17.52 -8.09 8.37
N ASN A 364 16.79 -7.47 7.43
CA ASN A 364 17.09 -7.60 6.00
C ASN A 364 16.56 -6.41 5.18
N PRO A 365 17.08 -5.18 5.39
CA PRO A 365 16.72 -4.06 4.53
C PRO A 365 17.22 -4.33 3.11
N GLY A 366 16.44 -4.02 2.08
CA GLY A 366 16.74 -4.36 0.68
C GLY A 366 15.71 -3.80 -0.28
N LYS A 367 16.06 -3.66 -1.55
CA LYS A 367 15.13 -3.18 -2.60
C LYS A 367 15.58 -3.64 -3.98
N GLY A 368 14.66 -3.67 -4.93
CA GLY A 368 14.98 -3.97 -6.33
C GLY A 368 13.75 -4.28 -7.17
N ALA A 369 13.96 -4.41 -8.47
CA ALA A 369 12.93 -4.95 -9.37
C ALA A 369 12.61 -6.40 -8.97
N ILE A 370 11.35 -6.78 -9.06
CA ILE A 370 10.88 -8.11 -8.73
C ILE A 370 9.86 -8.58 -9.76
N PHE A 371 9.97 -9.84 -10.18
CA PHE A 371 8.99 -10.47 -11.06
C PHE A 371 8.44 -11.73 -10.38
N TYR A 372 7.12 -11.86 -10.39
CA TYR A 372 6.42 -13.05 -9.88
C TYR A 372 5.82 -13.81 -11.06
N ARG A 373 6.17 -15.08 -11.21
CA ARG A 373 5.64 -15.96 -12.27
C ARG A 373 4.78 -17.06 -11.68
N PHE A 374 3.56 -17.21 -12.19
CA PHE A 374 2.63 -18.26 -11.79
C PHE A 374 2.06 -19.00 -12.99
N MET A 375 2.36 -20.30 -13.07
CA MET A 375 1.90 -21.20 -14.14
C MET A 375 0.40 -21.51 -13.99
N LEU A 376 -0.40 -21.25 -15.02
CA LEU A 376 -1.85 -21.48 -15.00
C LEU A 376 -2.19 -22.97 -15.13
N GLY A 377 -3.27 -23.37 -14.46
CA GLY A 377 -3.84 -24.71 -14.58
C GLY A 377 -5.01 -24.91 -13.61
N LYS A 378 -5.52 -26.13 -13.53
CA LYS A 378 -6.69 -26.49 -12.70
C LYS A 378 -6.42 -26.47 -11.21
N ASN A 379 -5.16 -26.52 -10.81
CA ASN A 379 -4.72 -26.38 -9.44
C ASN A 379 -3.44 -25.51 -9.36
N ALA A 380 -3.04 -25.18 -8.14
CA ALA A 380 -1.82 -24.44 -7.86
C ALA A 380 -0.59 -25.34 -7.63
N ASP A 381 -0.73 -26.66 -7.80
CA ASP A 381 0.28 -27.63 -7.41
C ASP A 381 1.03 -28.18 -8.62
N ASP A 382 0.36 -28.96 -9.48
CA ASP A 382 1.03 -29.80 -10.51
C ASP A 382 0.32 -29.83 -11.87
N ASP A 383 -0.82 -29.16 -12.02
CA ASP A 383 -1.60 -29.15 -13.26
C ASP A 383 -1.29 -27.91 -14.09
N TYR A 384 -0.96 -28.11 -15.37
CA TYR A 384 -0.63 -27.06 -16.34
C TYR A 384 -1.67 -26.95 -17.45
N ASN A 385 -2.90 -27.41 -17.19
CA ASN A 385 -4.00 -27.42 -18.15
C ASN A 385 -4.82 -26.13 -18.07
N ALA A 386 -4.49 -25.20 -18.95
CA ALA A 386 -5.22 -23.97 -19.19
C ALA A 386 -6.38 -24.25 -20.18
N GLU A 387 -7.45 -24.86 -19.69
CA GLU A 387 -8.58 -25.32 -20.48
C GLU A 387 -9.44 -24.17 -21.04
N ARG A 388 -9.98 -24.32 -22.26
CA ARG A 388 -10.90 -23.35 -22.90
C ARG A 388 -12.19 -23.12 -22.11
N ASN A 389 -12.78 -21.94 -22.26
CA ASN A 389 -14.05 -21.55 -21.65
C ASN A 389 -14.04 -21.58 -20.11
N PHE A 390 -12.90 -21.24 -19.49
CA PHE A 390 -12.73 -21.10 -18.04
C PHE A 390 -12.43 -19.67 -17.62
N HIS A 391 -12.89 -19.33 -16.42
CA HIS A 391 -12.50 -18.11 -15.71
C HIS A 391 -11.51 -18.47 -14.60
N TYR A 392 -10.24 -18.20 -14.85
CA TYR A 392 -9.16 -18.35 -13.88
C TYR A 392 -9.14 -17.13 -12.94
N LYS A 393 -9.13 -17.39 -11.63
CA LYS A 393 -9.18 -16.35 -10.58
C LYS A 393 -7.90 -16.44 -9.76
N LEU A 394 -6.88 -15.68 -10.16
CA LEU A 394 -5.58 -15.68 -9.52
C LEU A 394 -5.54 -14.67 -8.37
N THR A 395 -5.52 -15.15 -7.13
CA THR A 395 -5.20 -14.30 -5.97
C THR A 395 -3.75 -14.51 -5.58
N MET A 396 -2.93 -13.48 -5.76
CA MET A 396 -1.55 -13.46 -5.29
C MET A 396 -1.50 -13.09 -3.79
N ARG A 397 -1.23 -14.06 -2.92
CA ARG A 397 -1.07 -13.86 -1.47
C ARG A 397 0.40 -13.68 -1.06
N PHE A 398 0.85 -12.44 -0.95
CA PHE A 398 2.22 -12.17 -0.50
C PHE A 398 2.41 -12.61 0.97
N GLN A 399 3.44 -13.42 1.23
CA GLN A 399 3.82 -13.89 2.57
C GLN A 399 5.11 -13.21 3.03
N GLY A 400 5.24 -12.96 4.34
CA GLY A 400 6.50 -12.57 4.96
C GLY A 400 7.20 -11.41 4.27
N SER A 401 8.38 -11.65 3.71
CA SER A 401 9.19 -10.68 2.96
C SER A 401 8.77 -10.57 1.49
N ALA A 402 7.47 -10.67 1.22
CA ALA A 402 6.88 -10.74 -0.12
C ALA A 402 7.29 -11.97 -0.94
N ASN A 403 7.82 -13.01 -0.29
CA ASN A 403 8.22 -14.24 -0.93
C ASN A 403 7.19 -15.35 -0.67
N ASP A 404 6.74 -16.04 -1.71
CA ASP A 404 5.84 -17.19 -1.62
C ASP A 404 6.50 -18.37 -2.33
N VAL A 405 6.51 -19.53 -1.67
CA VAL A 405 7.14 -20.75 -2.19
C VAL A 405 6.43 -21.29 -3.44
N ASN A 406 5.16 -20.94 -3.65
CA ASN A 406 4.37 -21.45 -4.78
C ASN A 406 4.54 -20.68 -6.08
N TRP A 407 5.33 -19.59 -6.08
CA TRP A 407 5.58 -18.77 -7.26
C TRP A 407 7.07 -18.72 -7.55
N HIS A 408 7.43 -18.63 -8.83
CA HIS A 408 8.80 -18.37 -9.22
C HIS A 408 9.05 -16.87 -9.11
N ILE A 409 9.99 -16.49 -8.25
CA ILE A 409 10.35 -15.10 -8.00
C ILE A 409 11.70 -14.84 -8.63
N ASP A 410 11.75 -13.83 -9.49
CA ASP A 410 12.97 -13.30 -10.07
C ASP A 410 13.32 -12.00 -9.33
N TYR A 411 14.31 -12.09 -8.45
CA TYR A 411 14.80 -10.98 -7.64
C TYR A 411 16.30 -11.13 -7.44
N ASN A 412 17.07 -10.29 -8.11
CA ASN A 412 18.52 -10.21 -7.92
C ASN A 412 18.88 -8.94 -7.15
N GLU A 413 19.75 -9.09 -6.16
CA GLU A 413 20.22 -7.99 -5.31
C GLU A 413 21.72 -7.81 -5.51
N ASP A 414 22.10 -6.71 -6.18
CA ASP A 414 23.49 -6.39 -6.50
C ASP A 414 24.35 -6.16 -5.25
N PRO A 415 25.67 -6.43 -5.29
CA PRO A 415 26.58 -6.02 -4.23
C PRO A 415 26.52 -4.51 -3.97
N GLY A 416 26.38 -4.10 -2.71
CA GLY A 416 26.19 -2.69 -2.38
C GLY A 416 25.70 -2.41 -0.97
N ILE A 417 25.31 -1.15 -0.73
CA ILE A 417 24.66 -0.69 0.50
C ILE A 417 23.16 -0.61 0.27
N TYR A 418 22.37 -1.17 1.20
CA TYR A 418 20.92 -1.12 1.21
C TYR A 418 20.44 -0.52 2.52
N VAL A 419 19.79 0.64 2.43
CA VAL A 419 19.27 1.38 3.57
C VAL A 419 17.86 1.87 3.24
N PRO A 420 16.89 1.84 4.20
CA PRO A 420 15.59 2.46 4.00
C PRO A 420 15.74 3.92 3.61
N ASN A 421 15.11 4.33 2.52
CA ASN A 421 15.20 5.71 2.03
C ASN A 421 13.84 6.17 1.47
N PRO A 422 13.16 7.14 2.13
CA PRO A 422 13.59 7.84 3.34
C PRO A 422 13.47 6.98 4.61
N TYR A 423 14.06 7.49 5.71
CA TYR A 423 13.81 7.00 7.07
C TYR A 423 13.34 8.14 7.97
N TYR A 424 12.80 7.83 9.15
CA TYR A 424 12.10 8.81 9.98
C TYR A 424 12.66 8.88 11.39
N ILE A 425 12.76 10.09 11.94
CA ILE A 425 13.10 10.34 13.34
C ILE A 425 12.09 11.28 13.98
N SER A 426 11.89 11.13 15.28
CA SER A 426 10.96 11.91 16.08
C SER A 426 11.13 13.43 15.89
N TYR A 427 10.02 14.16 15.98
CA TYR A 427 10.04 15.62 16.01
C TYR A 427 10.52 16.17 17.36
N LEU A 428 10.64 15.31 18.38
CA LEU A 428 11.09 15.65 19.73
C LEU A 428 12.61 15.72 19.80
N TYR A 429 13.15 16.50 20.74
CA TYR A 429 14.58 16.46 21.09
C TYR A 429 14.91 15.24 21.96
N ASP A 430 16.18 14.91 22.13
CA ASP A 430 16.67 13.81 23.01
C ASP A 430 16.02 12.44 22.76
N HIS A 431 15.60 12.16 21.53
CA HIS A 431 15.18 10.84 21.09
C HIS A 431 16.21 10.23 20.13
N SER A 432 16.22 8.91 20.07
CA SER A 432 17.04 8.14 19.15
C SER A 432 16.19 7.26 18.25
N MET A 433 16.80 6.83 17.15
CA MET A 433 16.32 5.76 16.29
C MET A 433 17.48 4.84 15.92
N MET A 434 17.16 3.62 15.52
CA MET A 434 18.11 2.70 14.92
C MET A 434 17.86 2.64 13.41
N LEU A 435 18.82 3.11 12.61
CA LEU A 435 18.81 3.04 11.16
C LEU A 435 19.36 1.68 10.71
N PRO A 436 18.54 0.81 10.09
CA PRO A 436 19.04 -0.46 9.58
C PRO A 436 19.78 -0.24 8.26
N VAL A 437 20.96 -0.84 8.13
CA VAL A 437 21.81 -0.77 6.94
C VAL A 437 22.30 -2.17 6.62
N LYS A 438 22.07 -2.66 5.40
CA LYS A 438 22.67 -3.90 4.92
C LYS A 438 23.78 -3.58 3.94
N ILE A 439 24.86 -4.34 4.04
CA ILE A 439 25.96 -4.41 3.10
C ILE A 439 25.90 -5.79 2.46
N LYS A 440 25.75 -5.84 1.14
CA LYS A 440 25.82 -7.06 0.32
C LYS A 440 27.18 -7.10 -0.37
N GLY A 441 27.90 -8.21 -0.20
CA GLY A 441 29.33 -8.36 -0.51
C GLY A 441 30.19 -8.33 0.76
N LYS A 442 31.49 -8.69 0.63
CA LYS A 442 32.45 -8.72 1.73
C LYS A 442 33.05 -7.33 2.01
N PRO A 443 32.73 -6.67 3.14
CA PRO A 443 33.31 -5.37 3.47
C PRO A 443 34.78 -5.46 3.90
N VAL A 444 35.56 -4.44 3.57
CA VAL A 444 36.95 -4.24 4.00
C VAL A 444 37.01 -3.00 4.90
N GLY A 445 37.29 -3.22 6.18
CA GLY A 445 37.38 -2.14 7.19
C GLY A 445 36.00 -1.75 7.75
N ASN A 446 35.85 -0.46 8.07
CA ASN A 446 34.67 0.08 8.74
C ASN A 446 33.64 0.65 7.76
N LEU A 447 32.37 0.70 8.17
CA LEU A 447 31.36 1.54 7.53
C LEU A 447 31.52 2.98 8.04
N LYS A 448 31.63 3.95 7.13
CA LYS A 448 31.67 5.38 7.44
C LYS A 448 30.29 5.99 7.22
N ALA A 449 29.80 6.78 8.18
CA ALA A 449 28.61 7.59 8.03
C ALA A 449 28.93 9.08 8.24
N GLU A 450 28.44 9.91 7.33
CA GLU A 450 28.66 11.35 7.32
C GLU A 450 27.35 12.09 7.05
N ILE A 451 26.97 13.02 7.93
CA ILE A 451 25.85 13.93 7.72
C ILE A 451 26.30 15.04 6.77
N VAL A 452 25.88 14.95 5.51
CA VAL A 452 26.25 15.89 4.44
C VAL A 452 25.24 17.03 4.27
N GLU A 453 24.01 16.85 4.77
CA GLU A 453 22.96 17.88 4.79
C GLU A 453 22.14 17.72 6.08
N ASN A 454 21.83 18.81 6.78
CA ASN A 454 21.02 18.80 8.01
C ASN A 454 20.56 20.23 8.32
N ASN A 455 19.84 20.85 7.39
CA ASN A 455 19.62 22.30 7.43
C ASN A 455 18.57 22.69 8.49
N TRP A 456 18.66 23.92 9.00
CA TRP A 456 17.64 24.52 9.85
C TRP A 456 16.55 25.19 9.02
N GLY A 457 15.72 24.36 8.37
CA GLY A 457 14.60 24.85 7.57
C GLY A 457 13.52 23.79 7.34
N PRO A 458 12.31 24.22 6.94
CA PRO A 458 11.26 23.30 6.54
C PRO A 458 11.60 22.63 5.21
N TYR A 459 11.30 21.35 5.09
CA TYR A 459 11.45 20.61 3.83
C TYR A 459 10.27 20.90 2.90
N GLN A 460 10.57 21.41 1.69
CA GLN A 460 9.61 21.72 0.63
C GLN A 460 8.47 22.64 1.09
N ALA A 461 8.79 23.70 1.83
CA ALA A 461 7.85 24.81 2.02
C ALA A 461 7.71 25.56 0.69
N GLY A 462 6.46 25.82 0.26
CA GLY A 462 6.18 26.66 -0.90
C GLY A 462 6.22 28.15 -0.56
N ASP A 463 5.93 29.00 -1.55
CA ASP A 463 5.94 30.47 -1.43
C ASP A 463 4.98 30.99 -0.35
N GLU A 464 4.03 30.18 0.13
CA GLU A 464 3.13 30.54 1.23
C GLU A 464 3.80 30.62 2.60
N PHE A 465 5.05 30.16 2.74
CA PHE A 465 5.76 30.15 4.01
C PHE A 465 6.46 31.49 4.25
N GLU A 466 5.87 32.31 5.12
CA GLU A 466 6.34 33.68 5.38
C GLU A 466 7.36 33.79 6.53
N TYR A 467 7.64 32.69 7.25
CA TYR A 467 8.35 32.75 8.53
C TYR A 467 9.89 32.72 8.41
N TYR A 468 10.45 32.12 7.36
CA TYR A 468 11.91 31.95 7.23
C TYR A 468 12.40 31.64 5.80
N PRO A 469 12.76 32.67 4.99
CA PRO A 469 13.20 32.48 3.61
C PRO A 469 14.74 32.42 3.39
N ASP A 470 15.58 32.76 4.37
CA ASP A 470 17.01 33.06 4.14
C ASP A 470 18.02 32.06 4.76
N GLU A 471 19.26 32.06 4.25
CA GLU A 471 20.38 31.24 4.76
C GLU A 471 20.84 31.69 6.16
N VAL A 472 21.12 30.73 7.06
CA VAL A 472 21.60 30.98 8.43
C VAL A 472 23.13 31.15 8.44
N TYR A 473 23.66 32.36 8.44
CA TYR A 473 25.12 32.55 8.47
C TYR A 473 25.72 32.47 9.87
N SER A 474 26.73 31.62 10.05
CA SER A 474 27.49 31.50 11.30
C SER A 474 28.87 32.18 11.18
N LEU A 475 29.38 32.75 12.27
CA LEU A 475 30.62 33.55 12.28
C LEU A 475 30.56 34.78 11.36
N SER A 476 30.25 35.91 11.95
CA SER A 476 30.39 37.19 11.26
C SER A 476 31.86 37.44 10.90
N GLY A 477 32.13 38.34 9.94
CA GLY A 477 33.50 38.78 9.63
C GLY A 477 34.36 39.19 10.85
N ASN A 478 33.73 39.37 12.03
CA ASN A 478 34.37 39.54 13.34
C ASN A 478 34.19 38.28 14.25
N PRO A 479 35.23 37.45 14.45
CA PRO A 479 35.17 36.25 15.29
C PRO A 479 34.90 36.53 16.78
N THR A 480 34.94 37.78 17.25
CA THR A 480 34.61 38.14 18.64
C THR A 480 33.18 38.69 18.80
N ALA A 481 32.37 38.69 17.74
CA ALA A 481 31.03 39.25 17.77
C ALA A 481 30.13 38.54 18.79
N GLY A 482 29.76 39.25 19.85
CA GLY A 482 28.81 38.77 20.86
C GLY A 482 27.35 38.96 20.46
N ASN A 483 27.06 39.85 19.50
CA ASN A 483 25.71 40.21 19.09
C ASN A 483 25.63 40.68 17.62
N VAL A 484 24.40 40.82 17.11
CA VAL A 484 24.10 41.20 15.72
C VAL A 484 24.67 42.57 15.32
N THR A 485 24.76 43.53 16.25
CA THR A 485 25.25 44.88 15.93
C THR A 485 26.75 44.93 15.63
N THR A 486 27.48 43.89 16.05
CA THR A 486 28.91 43.69 15.77
C THR A 486 29.16 42.62 14.71
N ALA A 487 28.10 42.06 14.13
CA ALA A 487 28.16 41.11 13.05
C ALA A 487 28.10 41.83 11.69
N ASP A 488 28.90 41.36 10.74
CA ASP A 488 28.75 41.64 9.32
C ASP A 488 28.01 40.45 8.67
N PRO A 489 26.68 40.52 8.52
CA PRO A 489 25.88 39.44 7.93
C PRO A 489 26.11 39.31 6.41
N ASP A 490 26.60 40.36 5.75
CA ASP A 490 26.85 40.37 4.31
C ASP A 490 28.17 39.66 3.96
N ASN A 491 29.11 39.54 4.91
CA ASN A 491 30.40 38.86 4.75
C ASN A 491 30.70 37.82 5.86
N PRO A 492 29.99 36.68 5.89
CA PRO A 492 30.20 35.64 6.90
C PRO A 492 31.45 34.81 6.59
N LYS A 493 32.21 34.39 7.61
CA LYS A 493 33.36 33.49 7.39
C LYS A 493 32.99 32.00 7.41
N ILE A 494 31.82 31.63 7.93
CA ILE A 494 31.31 30.25 7.93
C ILE A 494 29.89 30.22 7.35
N LYS A 495 29.75 29.75 6.11
CA LYS A 495 28.44 29.53 5.47
C LYS A 495 27.63 28.50 6.26
N ASP A 496 26.30 28.64 6.31
CA ASP A 496 25.42 27.63 6.94
C ASP A 496 25.76 26.19 6.54
N GLY A 497 25.58 25.26 7.46
CA GLY A 497 25.93 23.86 7.27
C GLY A 497 25.23 22.92 8.25
N PRO A 498 25.55 21.62 8.21
CA PRO A 498 24.77 20.58 8.90
C PRO A 498 24.77 20.71 10.45
N TRP A 499 25.63 21.55 11.02
CA TRP A 499 25.77 21.76 12.46
C TRP A 499 24.62 22.51 13.14
N ASN A 500 23.75 23.18 12.37
CA ASN A 500 22.56 23.84 12.90
C ASN A 500 21.33 22.92 12.90
N GLY A 501 21.45 21.70 12.38
CA GLY A 501 20.33 20.79 12.19
C GLY A 501 19.85 20.02 13.42
N PHE A 502 18.96 19.07 13.15
CA PHE A 502 18.36 18.22 14.18
C PHE A 502 19.09 16.89 14.38
N LEU A 503 19.72 16.34 13.34
CA LEU A 503 20.28 15.00 13.38
C LEU A 503 21.71 14.97 13.96
N SER A 504 22.06 13.91 14.68
CA SER A 504 23.43 13.59 15.08
C SER A 504 23.68 12.07 15.03
N LEU A 505 24.93 11.67 14.73
CA LEU A 505 25.41 10.28 14.76
C LEU A 505 25.99 9.84 16.12
N ALA A 506 26.07 10.76 17.09
CA ALA A 506 26.64 10.50 18.41
C ALA A 506 25.73 11.02 19.53
N ALA A 507 25.48 10.19 20.54
CA ALA A 507 24.63 10.53 21.68
C ALA A 507 25.14 11.76 22.45
N THR A 508 24.21 12.61 22.90
CA THR A 508 24.55 13.70 23.84
C THR A 508 24.47 13.16 25.26
N HIS A 509 25.56 13.27 26.02
CA HIS A 509 25.65 12.82 27.41
C HIS A 509 25.97 13.97 28.37
N ILE A 510 26.03 15.21 27.86
CA ILE A 510 26.26 16.43 28.63
C ILE A 510 24.96 17.24 28.64
N ASN A 511 24.15 17.03 29.69
CA ASN A 511 22.97 17.85 29.96
C ASN A 511 23.42 19.13 30.65
N TRP A 512 23.52 20.22 29.89
CA TRP A 512 23.91 21.52 30.43
C TRP A 512 22.93 22.62 30.07
N ILE A 513 22.39 23.28 31.10
CA ILE A 513 21.51 24.44 31.01
C ILE A 513 22.37 25.71 31.17
N GLY A 514 22.21 26.69 30.26
CA GLY A 514 22.91 27.97 30.36
C GLY A 514 24.27 28.03 29.68
N ARG A 515 24.41 27.46 28.46
CA ARG A 515 25.55 27.84 27.61
C ARG A 515 25.29 29.28 27.14
N ASP A 516 25.97 30.26 27.73
CA ASP A 516 25.82 31.66 27.36
C ASP A 516 26.74 32.01 26.19
N LYS A 517 26.53 31.35 25.04
CA LYS A 517 27.31 31.56 23.81
C LYS A 517 26.35 31.92 22.67
N SER A 518 26.68 32.99 21.96
CA SER A 518 25.85 33.55 20.90
C SER A 518 25.93 32.68 19.64
N PHE A 519 24.85 32.58 18.85
CA PHE A 519 24.91 31.91 17.55
C PHE A 519 25.99 32.52 16.63
N TRP A 520 26.16 33.84 16.71
CA TRP A 520 27.09 34.62 15.88
C TRP A 520 28.57 34.25 16.04
N CYS A 521 28.95 33.59 17.14
CA CYS A 521 30.34 33.19 17.40
C CYS A 521 30.73 31.83 16.75
N GLY A 522 29.81 31.18 16.03
CA GLY A 522 30.06 29.89 15.37
C GLY A 522 30.01 28.68 16.29
N TYR A 523 29.52 28.82 17.53
CA TYR A 523 29.56 27.76 18.55
C TYR A 523 29.06 26.39 18.07
N ASN A 524 27.95 26.35 17.32
CA ASN A 524 27.40 25.09 16.79
C ASN A 524 28.38 24.35 15.87
N TYR A 525 29.14 25.07 15.05
CA TYR A 525 30.13 24.50 14.13
C TYR A 525 31.24 23.77 14.91
N PHE A 526 31.82 24.43 15.91
CA PHE A 526 32.87 23.85 16.74
C PHE A 526 32.35 22.69 17.59
N TYR A 527 31.16 22.82 18.16
CA TYR A 527 30.53 21.73 18.92
C TYR A 527 30.20 20.53 18.04
N TRP A 528 29.93 20.75 16.75
CA TRP A 528 29.65 19.70 15.79
C TRP A 528 30.88 18.93 15.35
N LEU A 529 31.96 19.64 15.01
CA LEU A 529 33.21 19.04 14.52
C LEU A 529 34.08 18.47 15.64
N GLN A 530 34.03 19.06 16.84
CA GLN A 530 34.80 18.69 18.02
C GLN A 530 36.32 18.87 17.94
N LYS A 531 36.91 18.70 16.76
CA LYS A 531 38.32 18.92 16.42
C LYS A 531 38.44 19.13 14.91
N ASP A 532 39.64 19.41 14.42
CA ASP A 532 39.93 19.53 12.98
C ASP A 532 39.00 20.59 12.33
N PHE A 533 38.92 21.78 12.95
CA PHE A 533 37.98 22.86 12.60
C PHE A 533 38.26 23.54 11.26
N GLY A 534 39.28 23.08 10.54
CA GLY A 534 39.61 23.55 9.20
C GLY A 534 40.07 25.00 9.16
N THR A 535 39.90 25.61 7.98
CA THR A 535 40.27 26.99 7.71
C THR A 535 39.02 27.82 7.40
N ALA A 536 39.00 29.05 7.88
CA ALA A 536 38.01 30.04 7.47
C ALA A 536 38.11 30.31 5.95
N LEU A 537 37.08 30.92 5.35
CA LEU A 537 37.12 31.39 3.96
C LEU A 537 38.30 32.34 3.67
N SER A 538 38.81 33.02 4.69
CA SER A 538 40.02 33.86 4.63
C SER A 538 41.34 33.07 4.56
N GLY A 539 41.31 31.74 4.67
CA GLY A 539 42.48 30.86 4.71
C GLY A 539 43.12 30.68 6.09
N GLU A 540 42.62 31.36 7.12
CA GLU A 540 43.14 31.25 8.49
C GLU A 540 42.65 29.97 9.19
N SER A 541 43.53 29.31 9.96
CA SER A 541 43.15 28.15 10.78
C SER A 541 42.19 28.54 11.90
N LEU A 542 41.16 27.73 12.12
CA LEU A 542 40.15 27.95 13.17
C LEU A 542 40.43 27.18 14.47
N GLU A 543 41.53 26.44 14.56
CA GLU A 543 41.83 25.54 15.69
C GLU A 543 41.83 26.24 17.05
N ALA A 544 42.68 27.27 17.21
CA ALA A 544 42.83 27.97 18.48
C ALA A 544 41.54 28.67 18.93
N TYR A 545 40.77 29.20 17.98
CA TYR A 545 39.51 29.88 18.26
C TYR A 545 38.43 28.89 18.72
N GLY A 546 38.28 27.78 18.00
CA GLY A 546 37.34 26.72 18.38
C GLY A 546 37.65 26.10 19.74
N GLU A 547 38.92 25.82 19.99
CA GLU A 547 39.39 25.31 21.28
C GLU A 547 39.13 26.29 22.43
N ALA A 548 39.24 27.59 22.21
CA ALA A 548 38.90 28.58 23.23
C ALA A 548 37.39 28.73 23.46
N LEU A 549 36.58 28.43 22.43
CA LEU A 549 35.13 28.62 22.46
C LEU A 549 34.40 27.46 23.15
N LEU A 550 34.86 26.22 22.95
CA LEU A 550 34.30 25.03 23.59
C LEU A 550 34.58 25.00 25.09
N LEU A 551 33.58 24.57 25.87
CA LEU A 551 33.75 24.39 27.31
C LEU A 551 34.68 23.20 27.59
N PRO A 552 35.44 23.17 28.70
CA PRO A 552 36.37 22.08 29.01
C PRO A 552 35.74 20.68 28.96
N GLN A 553 34.48 20.54 29.40
CA GLN A 553 33.73 19.28 29.40
C GLN A 553 33.27 18.85 27.99
N GLU A 554 33.24 19.80 27.05
CA GLU A 554 32.76 19.59 25.68
C GLU A 554 33.90 19.25 24.72
N LYS A 555 35.16 19.36 25.13
CA LYS A 555 36.33 19.10 24.28
C LYS A 555 36.60 17.61 24.13
N GLY A 556 37.09 17.21 22.95
CA GLY A 556 37.50 15.84 22.66
C GLY A 556 36.35 14.83 22.58
N GLN A 557 35.11 15.31 22.43
CA GLN A 557 33.96 14.43 22.20
C GLN A 557 33.96 13.94 20.74
N ALA A 558 33.16 12.91 20.45
CA ALA A 558 33.02 12.48 19.06
C ALA A 558 32.29 13.54 18.22
N PRO A 559 32.71 13.74 16.95
CA PRO A 559 32.02 14.62 16.03
C PRO A 559 30.56 14.17 15.86
N ARG A 560 29.67 15.15 15.76
CA ARG A 560 28.22 14.91 15.70
C ARG A 560 27.73 14.53 14.32
N GLY A 561 28.50 14.91 13.29
CA GLY A 561 28.21 14.66 11.88
C GLY A 561 28.97 13.50 11.25
N TYR A 562 29.90 12.86 11.96
CA TYR A 562 30.73 11.80 11.39
C TYR A 562 30.90 10.66 12.40
N ARG A 563 30.78 9.42 11.94
CA ARG A 563 31.06 8.23 12.76
C ARG A 563 31.48 7.04 11.90
N GLU A 564 32.42 6.26 12.41
CA GLU A 564 32.79 4.95 11.84
C GLU A 564 32.23 3.81 12.69
N TYR A 565 31.83 2.73 12.02
CA TYR A 565 31.28 1.52 12.64
C TYR A 565 32.14 0.32 12.28
N GLU A 566 32.62 -0.38 13.29
CA GLU A 566 33.42 -1.59 13.17
C GLU A 566 32.56 -2.75 12.66
N LEU A 567 33.07 -3.49 11.68
CA LEU A 567 32.37 -4.61 11.04
C LEU A 567 33.03 -5.97 11.33
N SER A 568 33.96 -6.02 12.28
CA SER A 568 34.83 -7.20 12.52
C SER A 568 34.12 -8.36 13.23
N LYS A 569 33.00 -8.09 13.91
CA LYS A 569 32.29 -9.08 14.74
C LYS A 569 30.79 -8.82 14.79
N SER A 570 30.03 -9.88 14.98
CA SER A 570 28.59 -9.79 15.27
C SER A 570 28.33 -9.49 16.75
N GLY A 571 27.20 -8.84 17.04
CA GLY A 571 26.71 -8.51 18.37
C GLY A 571 26.44 -7.02 18.56
N THR A 572 26.06 -6.65 19.78
CA THR A 572 26.02 -5.25 20.22
C THR A 572 27.46 -4.77 20.43
N ILE A 573 27.84 -3.72 19.71
CA ILE A 573 29.16 -3.09 19.83
C ILE A 573 29.01 -1.87 20.73
N ASP A 574 29.79 -1.86 21.81
CA ASP A 574 29.87 -0.75 22.76
C ASP A 574 30.43 0.50 22.06
N GLY A 575 29.57 1.51 21.92
CA GLY A 575 29.92 2.79 21.31
C GLY A 575 30.45 3.81 22.33
N GLY A 576 30.58 3.42 23.59
CA GLY A 576 30.83 4.29 24.73
C GLY A 576 29.80 5.42 24.78
N ASN A 577 30.28 6.63 25.06
CA ASN A 577 29.44 7.83 25.16
C ASN A 577 28.75 8.26 23.84
N ASN A 578 29.08 7.62 22.72
CA ASN A 578 28.49 7.91 21.41
C ASN A 578 27.24 7.05 21.13
N GLY A 579 27.05 6.00 21.96
CA GLY A 579 25.92 5.08 21.97
C GLY A 579 26.09 3.87 21.06
N ASP A 580 25.50 2.76 21.47
CA ASP A 580 25.75 1.42 20.93
C ASP A 580 25.10 1.18 19.58
N TYR A 581 25.68 0.25 18.82
CA TYR A 581 25.16 -0.21 17.54
C TYR A 581 25.20 -1.73 17.47
N ILE A 582 24.41 -2.32 16.57
CA ILE A 582 24.32 -3.77 16.43
C ILE A 582 24.88 -4.15 15.06
N VAL A 583 25.66 -5.23 15.01
CA VAL A 583 26.19 -5.81 13.77
C VAL A 583 25.80 -7.29 13.70
N THR A 584 25.33 -7.74 12.55
CA THR A 584 25.02 -9.15 12.26
C THR A 584 25.69 -9.54 10.95
N ILE A 585 26.56 -10.55 10.98
CA ILE A 585 27.35 -11.00 9.83
C ILE A 585 26.88 -12.39 9.42
N ASP A 586 26.64 -12.58 8.13
CA ASP A 586 26.27 -13.83 7.49
C ASP A 586 27.25 -14.08 6.33
N GLU A 587 28.34 -14.78 6.62
CA GLU A 587 29.43 -15.02 5.68
C GLU A 587 28.98 -15.86 4.48
N ALA A 588 28.09 -16.84 4.70
CA ALA A 588 27.59 -17.72 3.65
C ALA A 588 26.81 -16.95 2.57
N LYS A 589 26.11 -15.88 2.97
CA LYS A 589 25.35 -15.01 2.06
C LYS A 589 26.11 -13.74 1.68
N GLU A 590 27.37 -13.60 2.10
CA GLU A 590 28.17 -12.36 2.00
C GLU A 590 27.34 -11.13 2.38
N ARG A 591 26.78 -11.15 3.59
CA ARG A 591 25.84 -10.14 4.05
C ARG A 591 26.20 -9.65 5.46
N THR A 592 26.29 -8.35 5.62
CA THR A 592 26.46 -7.69 6.94
C THR A 592 25.32 -6.70 7.16
N VAL A 593 24.60 -6.82 8.27
CA VAL A 593 23.50 -5.92 8.64
C VAL A 593 23.88 -5.16 9.91
N LEU A 594 23.73 -3.83 9.87
CA LEU A 594 23.96 -2.94 10.98
C LEU A 594 22.64 -2.29 11.41
N GLN A 595 22.55 -2.00 12.71
CA GLN A 595 21.58 -1.04 13.24
C GLN A 595 22.35 0.12 13.84
N ILE A 596 22.34 1.27 13.14
CA ILE A 596 23.12 2.45 13.47
C ILE A 596 22.27 3.43 14.29
N PRO A 597 22.71 3.84 15.50
CA PRO A 597 21.97 4.82 16.26
C PRO A 597 22.09 6.21 15.62
N CYS A 598 20.97 6.88 15.48
CA CYS A 598 20.88 8.28 15.13
C CYS A 598 20.07 9.01 16.19
N TYR A 599 20.42 10.26 16.47
CA TYR A 599 19.86 11.04 17.57
C TYR A 599 19.29 12.34 17.06
N THR A 600 18.15 12.75 17.61
CA THR A 600 17.76 14.15 17.59
C THR A 600 18.63 14.91 18.58
N ARG A 601 19.04 16.12 18.20
CA ARG A 601 19.85 17.01 19.03
C ARG A 601 19.21 17.22 20.40
N ALA A 602 20.05 17.39 21.42
CA ALA A 602 19.58 17.62 22.77
C ALA A 602 18.79 18.93 22.93
N LEU A 603 17.97 18.99 23.98
CA LEU A 603 17.37 20.25 24.42
C LEU A 603 18.48 21.20 24.91
N GLN A 604 18.91 22.12 24.05
CA GLN A 604 19.85 23.17 24.43
C GLN A 604 19.09 24.39 24.95
N LEU A 605 19.19 24.66 26.26
CA LEU A 605 18.73 25.91 26.87
C LEU A 605 19.79 26.99 26.68
N VAL A 606 20.02 27.35 25.41
CA VAL A 606 20.80 28.51 25.00
C VAL A 606 19.84 29.52 24.42
N SER A 607 19.41 30.48 25.24
CA SER A 607 18.40 31.48 24.87
C SER A 607 18.82 32.29 23.63
N THR A 608 20.11 32.37 23.35
CA THR A 608 20.71 33.18 22.28
C THR A 608 20.84 32.48 20.93
N THR A 609 20.60 31.16 20.82
CA THR A 609 20.80 30.41 19.57
C THR A 609 19.51 29.97 18.89
N GLY A 610 18.43 29.69 19.63
CA GLY A 610 17.14 29.27 19.05
C GLY A 610 17.09 27.87 18.40
N PHE A 611 18.23 27.28 18.01
CA PHE A 611 18.30 25.92 17.48
C PHE A 611 18.00 24.87 18.56
N SER A 612 17.08 23.95 18.26
CA SER A 612 16.70 22.86 19.16
C SER A 612 16.51 21.55 18.41
N GLY A 613 16.65 20.41 19.09
CA GLY A 613 16.29 19.13 18.46
C GLY A 613 14.81 18.99 18.13
N ASN A 614 13.93 19.84 18.67
CA ASN A 614 12.52 19.79 18.39
C ASN A 614 12.18 20.50 17.07
N ASN A 615 11.28 19.94 16.27
CA ASN A 615 10.82 20.58 15.04
C ASN A 615 9.96 21.83 15.36
N PRO A 616 10.40 23.05 15.00
CA PRO A 616 9.60 24.25 15.21
C PRO A 616 8.49 24.40 14.15
N TYR A 617 8.66 23.79 12.97
CA TYR A 617 7.75 23.91 11.84
C TYR A 617 6.63 22.87 11.95
N PHE A 618 5.48 23.25 12.49
CA PHE A 618 4.43 22.29 12.84
C PHE A 618 3.85 21.53 11.63
N SER A 619 3.69 22.21 10.50
CA SER A 619 3.13 21.61 9.27
C SER A 619 4.18 20.95 8.38
N TYR A 620 5.47 21.16 8.64
CA TYR A 620 6.55 20.74 7.75
C TYR A 620 7.46 19.70 8.41
N ARG A 621 8.06 18.86 7.57
CA ARG A 621 9.19 17.99 7.96
C ARG A 621 10.47 18.81 7.92
N ARG A 622 11.56 18.25 8.44
CA ARG A 622 12.92 18.72 8.15
C ARG A 622 13.73 17.57 7.58
N SER A 623 14.66 17.84 6.68
CA SER A 623 15.50 16.82 6.03
C SER A 623 16.93 16.85 6.53
N ALA A 624 17.51 15.66 6.66
CA ALA A 624 18.95 15.45 6.75
C ALA A 624 19.35 14.34 5.77
N LYS A 625 20.58 14.39 5.26
CA LYS A 625 21.16 13.35 4.41
C LYS A 625 22.40 12.76 5.05
N VAL A 626 22.43 11.44 5.14
CA VAL A 626 23.58 10.69 5.65
C VAL A 626 24.17 9.89 4.52
N LYS A 627 25.41 10.21 4.16
CA LYS A 627 26.23 9.47 3.23
C LYS A 627 26.86 8.30 3.97
N LEU A 628 26.66 7.10 3.45
CA LEU A 628 27.24 5.85 3.92
C LEU A 628 28.34 5.43 2.93
N THR A 629 29.48 4.98 3.43
CA THR A 629 30.61 4.57 2.60
C THR A 629 31.29 3.35 3.16
N VAL A 630 31.48 2.32 2.34
CA VAL A 630 32.22 1.09 2.69
C VAL A 630 33.05 0.61 1.51
N GLN A 631 34.23 0.06 1.76
CA GLN A 631 35.01 -0.62 0.75
C GLN A 631 34.55 -2.08 0.66
N LEU A 632 34.32 -2.60 -0.55
CA LEU A 632 34.04 -4.03 -0.77
C LEU A 632 35.27 -4.73 -1.37
N GLU A 633 35.46 -5.99 -1.02
CA GLU A 633 36.51 -6.84 -1.61
C GLU A 633 36.30 -6.96 -3.13
N GLY A 634 37.38 -6.80 -3.91
CA GLY A 634 37.31 -6.87 -5.38
C GLY A 634 36.77 -5.62 -6.08
N HIS A 635 36.28 -4.61 -5.34
CA HIS A 635 35.84 -3.34 -5.92
C HIS A 635 36.99 -2.30 -5.89
N PRO A 636 37.29 -1.61 -7.01
CA PRO A 636 38.39 -0.63 -7.05
C PRO A 636 38.08 0.65 -6.25
N GLU A 637 36.81 1.03 -6.18
CA GLU A 637 36.34 2.24 -5.50
C GLU A 637 35.39 1.87 -4.35
N PRO A 638 35.32 2.68 -3.28
CA PRO A 638 34.35 2.49 -2.21
C PRO A 638 32.90 2.57 -2.70
N THR A 639 32.06 1.68 -2.21
CA THR A 639 30.61 1.76 -2.38
C THR A 639 30.05 2.89 -1.54
N VAL A 640 29.19 3.71 -2.14
CA VAL A 640 28.55 4.86 -1.49
C VAL A 640 27.04 4.82 -1.72
N ASP A 641 26.27 5.05 -0.66
CA ASP A 641 24.83 5.34 -0.76
C ASP A 641 24.47 6.51 0.17
N THR A 642 23.34 7.18 -0.06
CA THR A 642 22.88 8.31 0.75
C THR A 642 21.42 8.15 1.16
N VAL A 643 21.17 8.10 2.47
CA VAL A 643 19.82 8.04 3.03
C VAL A 643 19.32 9.45 3.37
N THR A 644 18.07 9.73 3.03
CA THR A 644 17.36 10.91 3.53
C THR A 644 16.62 10.54 4.81
N ILE A 645 16.95 11.22 5.91
CA ILE A 645 16.25 11.09 7.19
C ILE A 645 15.34 12.31 7.36
N PHE A 646 14.04 12.06 7.52
CA PHE A 646 13.08 13.10 7.84
C PHE A 646 12.86 13.17 9.34
N GLN A 647 13.09 14.35 9.92
CA GLN A 647 12.41 14.71 11.15
C GLN A 647 10.94 14.93 10.82
N VAL A 648 10.07 14.16 11.47
CA VAL A 648 8.64 14.17 11.21
C VAL A 648 7.99 15.51 11.58
N ARG A 649 6.77 15.72 11.07
CA ARG A 649 5.95 16.89 11.43
C ARG A 649 5.65 16.87 12.92
N ARG A 650 5.54 18.04 13.52
CA ARG A 650 5.11 18.15 14.91
C ARG A 650 3.64 17.78 15.01
N ILE A 651 3.35 16.73 15.76
CA ILE A 651 1.96 16.33 16.03
C ILE A 651 1.37 17.30 17.05
N ILE A 652 0.30 18.01 16.64
CA ILE A 652 -0.43 18.95 17.52
C ILE A 652 -1.83 18.46 17.87
N ASN A 653 -2.36 17.46 17.16
CA ASN A 653 -3.72 16.97 17.34
C ASN A 653 -3.81 15.42 17.37
N PRO A 654 -4.11 14.81 18.54
CA PRO A 654 -4.18 15.42 19.87
C PRO A 654 -2.80 15.43 20.57
N LYS A 655 -2.39 16.55 21.16
CA LYS A 655 -1.30 16.58 22.17
C LYS A 655 -1.77 16.24 23.58
N GLY A 656 -3.06 16.38 23.83
CA GLY A 656 -3.65 16.07 25.11
C GLY A 656 -5.13 15.77 24.98
N ILE A 657 -5.64 15.04 25.96
CA ILE A 657 -7.05 14.68 26.09
C ILE A 657 -7.52 15.17 27.45
N TYR A 658 -8.48 16.10 27.44
CA TYR A 658 -9.07 16.68 28.64
C TYR A 658 -10.52 16.23 28.76
N ARG A 659 -10.88 15.67 29.92
CA ARG A 659 -12.25 15.24 30.24
C ARG A 659 -12.72 15.89 31.53
N ARG A 660 -13.99 16.28 31.58
CA ARG A 660 -14.66 16.64 32.84
C ARG A 660 -14.63 15.44 33.81
N HIS A 661 -14.68 15.72 35.10
CA HIS A 661 -14.64 14.70 36.15
C HIS A 661 -15.76 13.65 35.99
N ASP A 662 -16.92 14.06 35.49
CA ASP A 662 -18.13 13.26 35.25
C ASP A 662 -18.24 12.72 33.81
N ASN A 663 -17.22 12.91 32.97
CA ASN A 663 -17.23 12.41 31.60
C ASN A 663 -16.38 11.14 31.48
N GLY A 664 -17.05 9.98 31.47
CA GLY A 664 -16.46 8.65 31.19
C GLY A 664 -16.70 8.14 29.76
N THR A 665 -17.11 9.01 28.83
CA THR A 665 -17.43 8.61 27.45
C THR A 665 -16.17 8.29 26.64
N PRO A 666 -16.23 7.29 25.73
CA PRO A 666 -15.10 6.96 24.87
C PRO A 666 -14.83 8.05 23.83
N PHE A 667 -13.58 8.13 23.40
CA PHE A 667 -13.05 9.07 22.44
C PHE A 667 -12.24 8.33 21.39
N ASN A 668 -12.51 8.57 20.11
CA ASN A 668 -11.70 8.04 19.03
C ASN A 668 -10.47 8.94 18.83
N VAL A 669 -9.30 8.42 19.20
CA VAL A 669 -8.02 9.08 18.96
C VAL A 669 -7.60 8.81 17.52
N VAL A 670 -7.32 9.88 16.78
CA VAL A 670 -6.67 9.83 15.47
C VAL A 670 -5.52 10.82 15.53
N LEU A 671 -4.30 10.33 15.34
CA LEU A 671 -3.16 11.24 15.19
C LEU A 671 -3.26 11.92 13.84
N THR A 672 -3.16 13.24 13.83
CA THR A 672 -3.32 14.03 12.62
C THR A 672 -2.26 15.12 12.44
N HIS A 673 -2.05 15.56 11.20
CA HIS A 673 -1.23 16.70 10.84
C HIS A 673 -1.94 17.65 9.87
N ARG A 674 -1.41 18.87 9.74
CA ARG A 674 -1.78 19.81 8.68
C ARG A 674 -0.83 19.65 7.49
N LYS A 675 -1.31 19.96 6.29
CA LYS A 675 -0.50 19.89 5.06
C LYS A 675 0.49 21.06 4.97
N ASN A 676 0.05 22.27 5.31
CA ASN A 676 0.82 23.51 5.39
C ASN A 676 0.18 24.45 6.44
N GLU A 677 0.70 25.67 6.60
CA GLU A 677 0.23 26.62 7.63
C GLU A 677 -1.13 27.25 7.31
N ALA A 678 -1.54 27.25 6.03
CA ALA A 678 -2.83 27.75 5.57
C ALA A 678 -3.96 26.67 5.62
N ALA A 679 -3.61 25.38 5.67
CA ALA A 679 -4.58 24.28 5.59
C ALA A 679 -5.60 24.30 6.73
N THR A 680 -6.89 24.39 6.43
CA THR A 680 -7.96 24.44 7.46
C THR A 680 -8.35 23.07 8.01
N GLN A 681 -7.79 21.98 7.46
CA GLN A 681 -8.12 20.61 7.82
C GLN A 681 -6.90 19.83 8.32
N TYR A 682 -7.18 18.88 9.21
CA TYR A 682 -6.23 17.90 9.72
C TYR A 682 -6.40 16.57 8.96
N LEU A 683 -5.28 15.99 8.54
CA LEU A 683 -5.22 14.70 7.85
C LEU A 683 -4.69 13.62 8.81
N PRO A 684 -5.22 12.39 8.78
CA PRO A 684 -4.68 11.26 9.53
C PRO A 684 -3.20 11.00 9.24
N PHE A 685 -2.44 10.61 10.26
CA PHE A 685 -1.11 10.04 10.08
C PHE A 685 -1.20 8.56 9.76
N GLU A 686 -0.63 8.18 8.62
CA GLU A 686 -0.29 6.79 8.29
C GLU A 686 1.15 6.50 8.71
N SER A 687 1.36 5.35 9.37
CA SER A 687 2.68 4.96 9.84
C SER A 687 3.44 4.18 8.76
N GLU A 688 4.54 4.75 8.26
CA GLU A 688 5.62 4.04 7.54
C GLU A 688 6.36 3.07 8.46
N GLY A 689 5.77 1.90 8.67
CA GLY A 689 6.18 0.91 9.67
C GLY A 689 5.09 0.64 10.70
N PRO A 690 5.22 -0.41 11.52
CA PRO A 690 4.25 -0.70 12.56
C PRO A 690 4.24 0.41 13.61
N TRP A 691 3.13 0.52 14.33
CA TRP A 691 2.97 1.48 15.43
C TRP A 691 2.28 0.83 16.62
N GLU A 692 2.49 1.42 17.79
CA GLU A 692 1.79 1.04 19.02
C GLU A 692 1.47 2.26 19.89
N ALA A 693 0.43 2.11 20.71
CA ALA A 693 0.07 3.05 21.76
C ALA A 693 -0.02 2.29 23.10
N GLU A 694 0.69 2.77 24.11
CA GLU A 694 0.71 2.20 25.46
C GLU A 694 0.48 3.30 26.52
N ILE A 695 0.05 2.89 27.71
CA ILE A 695 -0.16 3.80 28.84
C ILE A 695 1.14 3.86 29.64
N GLU A 696 1.86 4.98 29.54
CA GLU A 696 3.07 5.25 30.33
C GLU A 696 2.70 5.59 31.78
N THR A 697 1.59 6.32 31.98
CA THR A 697 1.06 6.70 33.31
C THR A 697 -0.47 6.62 33.32
N GLY A 698 -1.06 6.08 34.39
CA GLY A 698 -2.52 6.01 34.58
C GLY A 698 -3.17 4.69 34.10
N SER A 699 -2.43 3.58 34.10
CA SER A 699 -2.91 2.27 33.64
C SER A 699 -4.05 1.71 34.50
N ASP A 700 -4.17 2.17 35.74
CA ASP A 700 -5.22 1.86 36.70
C ASP A 700 -6.57 2.53 36.36
N TRP A 701 -6.59 3.52 35.45
CA TRP A 701 -7.82 4.23 35.11
C TRP A 701 -8.00 4.58 33.63
N ILE A 702 -7.02 4.33 32.77
CA ILE A 702 -7.15 4.56 31.32
C ILE A 702 -7.48 3.24 30.61
N ARG A 703 -8.52 3.27 29.78
CA ARG A 703 -8.85 2.20 28.84
C ARG A 703 -8.40 2.57 27.44
N ILE A 704 -7.67 1.66 26.80
CA ILE A 704 -7.40 1.70 25.36
C ILE A 704 -8.16 0.54 24.70
N ASN A 705 -8.96 0.84 23.68
CA ASN A 705 -9.79 -0.15 22.98
C ASN A 705 -10.70 -0.96 23.93
N GLY A 706 -11.27 -0.27 24.92
CA GLY A 706 -12.15 -0.85 25.94
C GLY A 706 -11.45 -1.59 27.09
N VAL A 707 -10.14 -1.83 26.98
CA VAL A 707 -9.36 -2.60 27.96
C VAL A 707 -8.65 -1.67 28.93
N LEU A 708 -8.89 -1.82 30.24
CA LEU A 708 -8.19 -1.09 31.30
C LEU A 708 -6.72 -1.47 31.31
N GLY A 709 -5.83 -0.47 31.33
CA GLY A 709 -4.39 -0.72 31.16
C GLY A 709 -4.04 -1.27 29.78
N GLY A 710 -4.95 -1.13 28.80
CA GLY A 710 -4.83 -1.69 27.47
C GLY A 710 -3.76 -1.03 26.60
N ARG A 711 -3.60 -1.59 25.39
CA ARG A 711 -2.69 -1.08 24.35
C ARG A 711 -3.36 -1.14 22.98
N ALA A 712 -2.86 -0.36 22.03
CA ALA A 712 -3.24 -0.46 20.62
C ALA A 712 -2.01 -0.72 19.76
N LYS A 713 -2.20 -1.41 18.63
CA LYS A 713 -1.18 -1.67 17.62
C LYS A 713 -1.77 -1.51 16.24
N GLY A 714 -0.95 -1.11 15.29
CA GLY A 714 -1.32 -1.14 13.88
C GLY A 714 -0.14 -1.49 12.99
N ALA A 715 -0.48 -1.95 11.79
CA ALA A 715 0.45 -2.40 10.78
C ALA A 715 1.08 -1.23 10.01
N THR A 716 2.14 -1.51 9.26
CA THR A 716 2.68 -0.61 8.24
C THR A 716 1.60 -0.14 7.28
N GLY A 717 1.53 1.17 7.06
CA GLY A 717 0.56 1.82 6.18
C GLY A 717 -0.82 2.02 6.82
N SER A 718 -1.04 1.61 8.08
CA SER A 718 -2.29 1.89 8.77
C SER A 718 -2.27 3.27 9.43
N GLU A 719 -3.46 3.89 9.53
CA GLU A 719 -3.67 5.09 10.33
C GLU A 719 -3.39 4.82 11.81
N ILE A 720 -2.78 5.78 12.51
CA ILE A 720 -2.60 5.71 13.96
C ILE A 720 -3.93 6.09 14.63
N ARG A 721 -4.74 5.07 14.91
CA ARG A 721 -6.12 5.20 15.39
C ARG A 721 -6.45 4.19 16.48
N PHE A 722 -7.01 4.66 17.58
CA PHE A 722 -7.48 3.81 18.69
C PHE A 722 -8.53 4.54 19.53
N SER A 723 -9.27 3.82 20.38
CA SER A 723 -10.19 4.46 21.32
C SER A 723 -9.55 4.63 22.70
N TYR A 724 -9.74 5.82 23.29
CA TYR A 724 -9.43 6.15 24.67
C TYR A 724 -10.73 6.25 25.47
N GLN A 725 -10.73 5.77 26.71
CA GLN A 725 -11.84 5.98 27.64
C GLN A 725 -11.34 6.04 29.09
N PRO A 726 -11.81 6.99 29.92
CA PRO A 726 -11.57 6.94 31.36
C PRO A 726 -12.36 5.79 32.00
N ASP A 727 -11.77 5.12 32.98
CA ASP A 727 -12.44 4.11 33.79
C ASP A 727 -13.32 4.80 34.84
N GLY A 728 -14.54 5.12 34.42
CA GLY A 728 -15.53 5.81 35.25
C GLY A 728 -15.26 7.30 35.46
N THR A 729 -15.98 7.86 36.43
CA THR A 729 -15.97 9.28 36.81
C THR A 729 -15.25 9.47 38.14
N ILE A 730 -14.84 10.71 38.44
CA ILE A 730 -14.25 11.12 39.72
C ILE A 730 -15.04 12.27 40.35
N GLY A 731 -14.71 12.62 41.60
CA GLY A 731 -15.29 13.77 42.29
C GLY A 731 -14.98 15.11 41.60
N ALA A 732 -15.85 16.12 41.78
CA ALA A 732 -15.69 17.43 41.14
C ALA A 732 -14.45 18.20 41.64
N ASP A 733 -14.00 17.88 42.86
CA ASP A 733 -12.82 18.40 43.54
C ASP A 733 -11.54 17.57 43.28
N GLN A 734 -11.64 16.55 42.43
CA GLN A 734 -10.54 15.63 42.11
C GLN A 734 -10.02 15.82 40.68
N CYS A 735 -8.76 15.44 40.50
CA CYS A 735 -8.11 15.31 39.20
C CYS A 735 -7.26 14.04 39.17
N ARG A 736 -7.20 13.40 38.00
CA ARG A 736 -6.22 12.34 37.71
C ARG A 736 -5.57 12.56 36.37
N TYR A 737 -4.31 12.12 36.26
CA TYR A 737 -3.41 12.40 35.16
C TYR A 737 -2.82 11.11 34.60
N GLY A 738 -2.53 11.12 33.31
CA GLY A 738 -1.96 9.99 32.62
C GLY A 738 -1.24 10.40 31.35
N ILE A 739 -0.47 9.47 30.80
CA ILE A 739 0.31 9.69 29.58
C ILE A 739 0.12 8.45 28.71
N ILE A 740 -0.28 8.67 27.45
CA ILE A 740 -0.29 7.63 26.44
C ILE A 740 0.92 7.88 25.53
N LEU A 741 1.84 6.92 25.50
CA LEU A 741 3.00 6.93 24.62
C LEU A 741 2.66 6.22 23.33
N ILE A 742 2.96 6.86 22.22
CA ILE A 742 2.79 6.33 20.87
C ILE A 742 4.18 6.22 20.25
N ARG A 743 4.50 5.01 19.79
CA ARG A 743 5.67 4.74 18.95
C ARG A 743 5.19 4.43 17.55
N TYR A 744 5.73 5.12 16.55
CA TYR A 744 5.28 5.02 15.16
C TYR A 744 6.45 5.17 14.19
N HIS A 745 6.18 4.96 12.90
CA HIS A 745 7.18 4.83 11.85
C HIS A 745 8.24 3.78 12.19
N ASN A 746 7.81 2.54 12.40
CA ASN A 746 8.69 1.46 12.84
C ASN A 746 9.36 1.73 14.19
N TYR A 747 8.57 2.30 15.11
CA TYR A 747 8.99 2.64 16.47
C TYR A 747 10.16 3.65 16.57
N SER A 748 10.53 4.32 15.48
CA SER A 748 11.59 5.33 15.46
C SER A 748 11.12 6.72 15.92
N CYS A 749 9.80 6.95 15.88
CA CYS A 749 9.17 8.22 16.21
C CYS A 749 8.29 8.09 17.44
N TYR A 750 8.24 9.15 18.24
CA TYR A 750 7.59 9.15 19.55
C TYR A 750 6.62 10.31 19.67
N HIS A 751 5.45 10.04 20.24
CA HIS A 751 4.48 11.06 20.60
C HIS A 751 3.84 10.73 21.95
N ARG A 752 3.73 11.72 22.83
CA ARG A 752 3.03 11.57 24.11
C ARG A 752 1.75 12.39 24.09
N ILE A 753 0.64 11.72 24.39
CA ILE A 753 -0.64 12.37 24.66
C ILE A 753 -0.78 12.51 26.17
N PHE A 754 -0.87 13.75 26.64
CA PHE A 754 -1.13 14.04 28.06
C PHE A 754 -2.63 13.95 28.34
N VAL A 755 -3.00 13.09 29.27
CA VAL A 755 -4.39 12.79 29.58
C VAL A 755 -4.75 13.35 30.95
N ARG A 756 -5.90 13.99 31.03
CA ARG A 756 -6.46 14.54 32.27
C ARG A 756 -7.95 14.25 32.37
N GLN A 757 -8.38 13.83 33.55
CA GLN A 757 -9.80 13.85 33.94
C GLN A 757 -9.99 14.70 35.20
N GLY A 758 -10.95 15.63 35.16
CA GLY A 758 -11.23 16.60 36.21
C GLY A 758 -10.58 17.96 35.98
N TYR A 759 -11.16 19.02 36.55
CA TYR A 759 -10.69 20.40 36.40
C TYR A 759 -10.46 21.13 37.74
N ALA A 760 -10.48 20.40 38.85
CA ALA A 760 -10.17 20.96 40.15
C ALA A 760 -8.74 21.57 40.18
N PRO A 761 -8.51 22.63 40.98
CA PRO A 761 -7.19 23.20 41.17
C PRO A 761 -6.18 22.14 41.64
N ALA A 762 -5.05 22.06 40.95
CA ALA A 762 -4.03 21.03 41.18
C ALA A 762 -2.87 21.57 41.99
N GLN A 763 -2.44 20.86 43.03
CA GLN A 763 -1.29 21.28 43.84
C GLN A 763 -0.01 21.30 42.99
N ILE A 764 0.72 22.43 42.99
CA ILE A 764 1.97 22.58 42.22
C ILE A 764 3.21 22.71 43.11
N ALA A 765 3.10 23.32 44.30
CA ALA A 765 4.20 23.49 45.23
C ALA A 765 3.67 23.88 46.62
N GLY A 766 4.00 23.12 47.67
CA GLY A 766 3.43 23.34 49.00
C GLY A 766 1.90 23.35 48.93
N ASP A 767 1.23 24.27 49.62
CA ASP A 767 -0.24 24.40 49.56
C ASP A 767 -0.75 25.17 48.32
N ALA A 768 0.14 25.64 47.45
CA ALA A 768 -0.24 26.38 46.25
C ALA A 768 -0.91 25.45 45.22
N LYS A 769 -2.10 25.84 44.77
CA LYS A 769 -2.86 25.16 43.72
C LYS A 769 -2.89 25.99 42.45
N TRP A 770 -2.80 25.31 41.32
CA TRP A 770 -2.89 25.87 39.97
C TRP A 770 -4.26 25.60 39.38
N HIS A 771 -4.90 26.67 38.92
CA HIS A 771 -6.20 26.62 38.26
C HIS A 771 -6.05 26.26 36.78
N CYS A 772 -7.04 25.56 36.23
CA CYS A 772 -6.93 24.98 34.89
C CYS A 772 -7.44 25.90 33.79
N PHE A 773 -8.23 26.89 34.18
CA PHE A 773 -8.82 27.88 33.31
C PHE A 773 -8.04 29.18 33.46
N ASN A 774 -7.86 29.89 32.35
CA ASN A 774 -7.31 31.24 32.41
C ASN A 774 -8.31 32.19 33.05
N LEU A 775 -7.83 33.29 33.63
CA LEU A 775 -8.70 34.34 34.17
C LEU A 775 -9.14 35.29 33.05
N CYS A 776 -10.44 35.59 32.99
CA CYS A 776 -10.96 36.68 32.16
C CYS A 776 -10.86 38.02 32.89
N TYR A 777 -11.17 38.03 34.18
CA TYR A 777 -11.03 39.22 35.04
C TYR A 777 -11.09 38.75 36.48
N ASN A 778 -11.09 39.69 37.43
CA ASN A 778 -11.01 39.35 38.84
C ASN A 778 -12.06 38.29 39.25
N ASP A 779 -11.59 37.25 39.95
CA ASP A 779 -12.35 36.09 40.44
C ASP A 779 -13.20 35.36 39.37
N THR A 780 -12.95 35.58 38.08
CA THR A 780 -13.73 35.01 36.99
C THR A 780 -12.84 34.29 35.99
N GLU A 781 -12.96 32.97 35.98
CA GLU A 781 -12.31 32.08 35.03
C GLU A 781 -13.03 32.04 33.68
N ALA A 782 -12.27 31.68 32.65
CA ALA A 782 -12.76 31.35 31.33
C ALA A 782 -13.66 30.09 31.37
N LYS A 783 -14.52 29.92 30.36
CA LYS A 783 -15.50 28.80 30.33
C LYS A 783 -14.86 27.49 29.87
N SER A 784 -13.71 27.57 29.21
CA SER A 784 -12.96 26.46 28.68
C SER A 784 -11.48 26.59 29.04
N PRO A 785 -10.77 25.49 29.36
CA PRO A 785 -9.32 25.54 29.58
C PRO A 785 -8.55 25.88 28.30
N CYS A 786 -9.20 25.84 27.14
CA CYS A 786 -8.62 26.23 25.85
C CYS A 786 -8.81 27.73 25.54
N GLU A 787 -9.61 28.45 26.32
CA GLU A 787 -9.78 29.90 26.15
C GLU A 787 -8.54 30.62 26.71
N GLU A 788 -8.03 31.59 25.96
CA GLU A 788 -6.81 32.34 26.29
C GLU A 788 -6.93 33.21 27.55
N GLY A 789 -8.15 33.63 27.91
CA GLY A 789 -8.39 34.58 28.99
C GLY A 789 -7.89 35.99 28.67
N SER A 790 -7.76 36.83 29.68
CA SER A 790 -7.28 38.21 29.51
C SER A 790 -5.78 38.36 29.76
N LEU A 791 -5.18 39.33 29.07
CA LEU A 791 -3.80 39.75 29.34
C LEU A 791 -3.78 40.80 30.46
N PHE A 792 -2.95 40.60 31.48
CA PHE A 792 -2.83 41.49 32.63
C PHE A 792 -1.53 42.30 32.54
N ARG A 793 -1.61 43.48 31.92
CA ARG A 793 -0.43 44.34 31.74
C ARG A 793 0.20 44.68 33.10
N PHE A 794 1.49 44.35 33.25
CA PHE A 794 2.26 44.51 34.50
C PHE A 794 1.63 43.85 35.74
N GLY A 795 0.83 42.79 35.54
CA GLY A 795 0.14 42.10 36.64
C GLY A 795 -1.00 42.91 37.26
N ASN A 796 -1.55 43.90 36.55
CA ASN A 796 -2.68 44.69 37.03
C ASN A 796 -4.02 43.95 36.81
N PHE A 797 -4.52 43.27 37.85
CA PHE A 797 -5.80 42.56 37.85
C PHE A 797 -7.03 43.46 37.63
N ASP A 798 -6.91 44.77 37.89
CA ASP A 798 -8.02 45.72 37.74
C ASP A 798 -8.23 46.17 36.28
N GLN A 799 -7.30 45.85 35.37
CA GLN A 799 -7.33 46.23 33.96
C GLN A 799 -7.06 45.03 33.04
N PRO A 800 -7.92 44.01 33.06
CA PRO A 800 -7.81 42.85 32.18
C PRO A 800 -8.04 43.29 30.73
N ILE A 801 -7.06 43.05 29.86
CA ILE A 801 -7.19 43.28 28.42
C ILE A 801 -7.93 42.09 27.83
N ASP A 802 -9.09 42.34 27.23
CA ASP A 802 -9.95 41.27 26.73
C ASP A 802 -9.27 40.49 25.59
N ALA A 803 -9.57 39.19 25.54
CA ALA A 803 -9.12 38.26 24.49
C ALA A 803 -9.45 38.77 23.08
N THR A 804 -10.54 39.52 22.88
CA THR A 804 -10.90 40.06 21.55
C THR A 804 -9.86 40.99 20.94
N ASN A 805 -8.92 41.50 21.74
CA ASN A 805 -7.81 42.31 21.25
C ASN A 805 -6.70 41.46 20.59
N ASN A 806 -6.68 40.14 20.78
CA ASN A 806 -5.66 39.23 20.24
C ASN A 806 -5.94 38.91 18.76
N VAL A 807 -5.80 39.92 17.91
CA VAL A 807 -5.97 39.80 16.46
C VAL A 807 -4.60 39.64 15.82
N PHE A 808 -4.42 38.64 14.95
CA PHE A 808 -3.21 38.54 14.13
C PHE A 808 -3.31 39.53 12.97
N ASP A 809 -2.41 40.52 12.93
CA ASP A 809 -2.47 41.60 11.95
C ASP A 809 -1.13 41.88 11.24
N ASN A 810 -0.28 40.85 11.17
CA ASN A 810 1.10 40.90 10.65
C ASN A 810 2.06 41.75 11.49
N PHE A 811 1.96 41.62 12.82
CA PHE A 811 2.87 42.24 13.79
C PHE A 811 2.96 43.78 13.64
N LYS A 812 1.85 44.45 13.35
CA LYS A 812 1.87 45.91 13.24
C LYS A 812 2.26 46.54 14.58
N ASP A 813 2.83 47.73 14.50
CA ASP A 813 3.12 48.51 15.71
C ASP A 813 1.81 49.01 16.34
N HIS A 814 1.53 48.53 17.55
CA HIS A 814 0.37 48.88 18.35
C HIS A 814 0.69 49.84 19.50
N ALA A 815 1.79 50.61 19.43
CA ALA A 815 2.21 51.52 20.48
C ALA A 815 1.11 52.49 20.96
N THR A 816 0.16 52.86 20.08
CA THR A 816 -0.93 53.82 20.35
C THR A 816 -2.33 53.22 20.23
N THR A 817 -2.45 51.93 19.91
CA THR A 817 -3.76 51.28 19.70
C THR A 817 -4.54 51.22 21.02
N GLU A 818 -5.82 51.60 20.98
CA GLU A 818 -6.77 51.35 22.07
C GLU A 818 -7.11 49.86 22.14
N PHE A 819 -7.26 49.34 23.35
CA PHE A 819 -7.68 47.96 23.57
C PHE A 819 -8.91 47.89 24.47
N ASP A 820 -9.81 46.96 24.20
CA ASP A 820 -11.00 46.72 25.01
C ASP A 820 -10.63 46.01 26.31
N LEU A 821 -11.24 46.43 27.42
CA LEU A 821 -11.03 45.81 28.73
C LEU A 821 -12.17 44.83 29.05
N ALA A 822 -11.83 43.69 29.65
CA ALA A 822 -12.82 42.73 30.11
C ALA A 822 -13.53 43.23 31.38
N PRO A 823 -14.82 42.89 31.59
CA PRO A 823 -15.71 42.26 30.61
C PRO A 823 -16.11 43.25 29.50
N LEU A 824 -16.26 42.76 28.26
CA LEU A 824 -16.64 43.56 27.08
C LEU A 824 -17.93 44.37 27.28
N GLU A 825 -18.87 43.84 28.06
CA GLU A 825 -20.13 44.48 28.41
C GLU A 825 -19.93 45.83 29.12
N SER A 826 -18.77 46.02 29.77
CA SER A 826 -18.39 47.27 30.42
C SER A 826 -18.08 48.40 29.43
N LYS A 827 -17.77 48.06 28.16
CA LYS A 827 -17.36 48.99 27.09
C LYS A 827 -16.18 49.89 27.47
N LYS A 828 -15.35 49.45 28.41
CA LYS A 828 -14.16 50.18 28.84
C LYS A 828 -13.00 49.93 27.89
N ARG A 829 -12.17 50.94 27.68
CA ARG A 829 -10.97 50.86 26.85
C ARG A 829 -9.73 51.33 27.62
N GLY A 830 -8.58 50.77 27.26
CA GLY A 830 -7.26 51.18 27.74
C GLY A 830 -6.39 51.74 26.61
N HIS A 831 -5.39 52.54 26.97
CA HIS A 831 -4.42 53.11 26.04
C HIS A 831 -2.99 52.61 26.32
N GLY A 832 -2.18 52.52 25.26
CA GLY A 832 -0.80 52.00 25.31
C GLY A 832 0.23 52.88 26.04
N GLN A 833 -0.08 54.12 26.41
CA GLN A 833 0.92 55.06 26.93
C GLN A 833 1.47 54.64 28.30
N ARG A 834 2.81 54.56 28.39
CA ARG A 834 3.55 54.63 29.65
C ARG A 834 3.22 55.97 30.31
N SER A 835 2.42 55.99 31.37
CA SER A 835 2.59 57.05 32.35
C SER A 835 3.95 56.82 33.02
N ARG A 836 4.94 57.64 32.63
CA ARG A 836 6.23 57.72 33.34
C ARG A 836 6.09 58.29 34.76
N GLU A 837 4.87 58.57 35.20
CA GLU A 837 4.53 59.11 36.50
C GLU A 837 3.63 58.15 37.29
N LYS A 838 4.24 57.13 37.90
CA LYS A 838 3.90 56.63 39.25
C LYS A 838 4.86 55.52 39.68
N ARG A 839 6.16 55.84 39.69
CA ARG A 839 7.08 55.23 40.66
C ARG A 839 6.88 55.95 42.00
N ARG A 840 5.74 55.73 42.67
CA ARG A 840 5.57 55.97 44.11
C ARG A 840 4.24 55.37 44.61
N SER A 841 4.39 54.56 45.65
CA SER A 841 3.40 53.92 46.51
C SER A 841 2.38 52.97 45.88
N ARG A 842 2.71 51.67 45.90
CA ARG A 842 1.90 50.64 46.57
C ARG A 842 2.85 49.54 47.04
N THR A 843 3.52 49.81 48.15
CA THR A 843 3.87 48.77 49.12
C THR A 843 2.57 48.10 49.54
N ASN A 844 2.38 46.84 49.18
CA ASN A 844 1.41 46.00 49.89
C ASN A 844 2.11 45.54 51.19
N PRO A 845 1.64 45.90 52.39
CA PRO A 845 2.35 45.61 53.65
C PRO A 845 2.26 44.15 54.12
N ALA A 846 1.71 43.22 53.33
CA ALA A 846 1.39 41.87 53.80
C ALA A 846 2.40 40.76 53.40
N LEU A 847 3.53 41.07 52.74
CA LEU A 847 4.51 40.05 52.31
C LEU A 847 5.97 40.43 52.62
N ARG A 848 6.21 41.10 53.74
CA ARG A 848 7.57 41.31 54.29
C ARG A 848 7.62 41.02 55.79
N GLN A 849 7.74 39.74 56.11
CA GLN A 849 8.29 39.10 57.32
C GLN A 849 8.33 37.61 56.93
N ASP A 850 9.42 36.86 56.82
CA ASP A 850 10.79 36.99 57.33
C ASP A 850 11.78 36.40 56.32
N SER A 851 12.86 37.13 56.03
CA SER A 851 14.09 36.50 55.53
C SER A 851 15.29 37.35 55.94
N ALA A 852 15.61 37.31 57.23
CA ALA A 852 16.95 37.60 57.70
C ALA A 852 17.50 36.33 58.36
N THR A 853 18.68 35.92 57.87
CA THR A 853 19.65 35.02 58.50
C THR A 853 19.20 33.59 58.80
N ALA A 854 19.52 32.67 57.89
CA ALA A 854 19.96 31.33 58.27
C ALA A 854 20.92 30.77 57.21
N ASN A 855 22.17 30.56 57.63
CA ASN A 855 23.16 29.75 56.94
C ASN A 855 22.54 28.44 56.44
N ARG A 856 22.67 28.12 55.16
CA ARG A 856 22.44 26.75 54.67
C ARG A 856 23.78 26.00 54.62
N PRO A 857 23.93 24.91 55.37
CA PRO A 857 25.08 24.03 55.26
C PRO A 857 25.00 23.22 53.96
N SER A 858 26.16 22.81 53.47
CA SER A 858 26.32 21.82 52.43
C SER A 858 25.73 20.48 52.89
N THR A 859 24.74 19.96 52.18
CA THR A 859 24.39 18.54 52.25
C THR A 859 24.13 18.03 50.85
N ALA A 860 25.04 17.16 50.41
CA ALA A 860 24.87 16.25 49.29
C ALA A 860 23.55 15.47 49.44
N ILE A 861 22.85 15.26 48.33
CA ILE A 861 21.80 14.25 48.24
C ILE A 861 22.38 13.06 47.46
N PRO A 862 22.24 11.82 47.95
CA PRO A 862 22.87 10.65 47.36
C PRO A 862 22.12 10.19 46.12
N THR A 863 22.88 9.66 45.18
CA THR A 863 22.48 8.69 44.16
C THR A 863 21.70 7.54 44.79
N ALA A 864 20.56 7.17 44.20
CA ALA A 864 19.96 5.87 44.36
C ALA A 864 19.52 5.36 42.97
N MET A 865 19.76 4.07 42.78
CA MET A 865 19.68 3.26 41.55
C MET A 865 18.33 3.30 40.85
#